data_AF-A0AB40BBA5-F1
#
_entry.id   AF-A0AB40BBA5-F1
#
_cell.length_a   1.000
_cell.length_b   1.000
_cell.length_c   1.000
_cell.angle_alpha   90.00
_cell.angle_beta   90.00
_cell.angle_gamma   90.00
#
_symmetry.space_group_name_H-M   'P 1'
#
loop_
_entity.id
_entity.type
_entity.pdbx_description
1 polymer ?
#
loop_
_entity_poly.entity_id
_entity_poly.type
_entity_poly.pdbx_seq_one_letter_code
_entity_poly.pdbx_strand_id
1 'polypeptide(L)'
;MHFMKRFTAKHRNQTPSSKEPQNQTSINSQTPNSMTMMLKPVQDKMIHKSSLDELDTSISPAVIQKLRRYSQNNSSEDRIEWLQSQVIGNQMEFDTPFGQRTLTYADHTASGRSLKFIEDYIIDKVLPSYGNTHTDDSFVGERTTKLAHKASEFIKKCMGGGNDDSIIFCGSGTTAAIKRLQEVIGVAVSPIMRDRVLENVKEEERWVVFIGPYEHHSNILSWRQSLADVVEIGLNSDGLIDLEELERQLKSLKYLDRPKLGSFSACSNVTGIATDTRAVARLLHRHGAFACFDFAASGPYVEINMRSRDELGGYDAVYLSPHKFIGGPGTPGILLMSNSMYRLGSLPPSTCGGGTVAYVNGFNEEDTLYYDKIEEREDAGTPQIIQKIRAALAFWVKEYIGYELIDLHESFYIETALRRLRQNPNIKVLGNTKAKRLSILSFLVYPSTTRTHSSIDDLDNKIQPLNGRFVAKLLNDLFGIQARGGCACAGPYGHSLLNVDEKLSLGIRSVIQKGYNGMKPGWTRISFPYYMAKEEFAFIMAAVEFIGMYGHRFLPLYTFHWESGDWSFDKRAFKYHLMEAELANASRALLSGAIGGVDGTRDLHALIGIENTLVNVKEAKSVGKPHKFAAYLEAAKRLALSLPADPPRNNVPDEIVVTLKLYE
;
A
#
# COMPACT_ATOMS: atom_id res chain seq x y z
N MET A 1 -65.08 4.33 17.97
CA MET A 1 -66.50 4.70 17.82
C MET A 1 -66.83 4.58 16.34
N HIS A 2 -67.64 3.55 15.97
CA HIS A 2 -68.43 3.39 14.72
C HIS A 2 -67.73 3.64 13.35
N PHE A 3 -67.60 2.73 12.37
CA PHE A 3 -68.47 1.67 11.80
C PHE A 3 -67.53 0.75 10.94
N MET A 4 -67.43 -0.58 11.16
CA MET A 4 -68.14 -1.68 10.44
C MET A 4 -68.24 -1.51 8.90
N LYS A 5 -68.08 -2.51 8.02
CA LYS A 5 -67.69 -3.94 8.03
C LYS A 5 -67.87 -4.45 6.57
N ARG A 6 -67.01 -5.39 6.14
CA ARG A 6 -67.27 -6.49 5.14
C ARG A 6 -67.56 -6.05 3.68
N PHE A 7 -67.25 -6.80 2.62
CA PHE A 7 -67.39 -8.23 2.38
C PHE A 7 -66.45 -8.73 1.26
N THR A 8 -66.15 -10.01 1.35
CA THR A 8 -65.38 -10.90 0.46
C THR A 8 -66.16 -11.42 -0.77
N ALA A 9 -65.39 -11.88 -1.78
CA ALA A 9 -65.55 -13.12 -2.57
C ALA A 9 -66.04 -13.08 -4.05
N LYS A 10 -65.13 -13.58 -4.91
CA LYS A 10 -65.26 -14.57 -6.02
C LYS A 10 -66.50 -14.59 -6.93
N HIS A 11 -66.25 -14.51 -8.24
CA HIS A 11 -66.73 -15.42 -9.32
C HIS A 11 -65.94 -15.09 -10.61
N ARG A 12 -65.05 -15.94 -11.17
CA ARG A 12 -65.24 -17.03 -12.16
C ARG A 12 -66.23 -16.75 -13.32
N ASN A 13 -65.72 -16.57 -14.54
CA ASN A 13 -65.98 -17.39 -15.76
C ASN A 13 -65.45 -16.68 -17.04
N GLN A 14 -64.55 -17.33 -17.78
CA GLN A 14 -64.76 -17.98 -19.09
C GLN A 14 -64.48 -17.08 -20.32
N THR A 15 -63.40 -17.44 -21.02
CA THR A 15 -63.07 -17.26 -22.46
C THR A 15 -64.21 -17.72 -23.40
N PRO A 16 -64.35 -17.26 -24.68
CA PRO A 16 -63.34 -17.49 -25.73
C PRO A 16 -63.22 -16.50 -26.93
N SER A 17 -62.02 -16.53 -27.53
CA SER A 17 -61.63 -16.45 -28.96
C SER A 17 -62.71 -16.29 -30.06
N SER A 18 -62.54 -15.34 -31.00
CA SER A 18 -62.01 -15.61 -32.37
C SER A 18 -62.19 -14.46 -33.41
N LYS A 19 -61.13 -14.28 -34.24
CA LYS A 19 -61.04 -13.88 -35.69
C LYS A 19 -61.40 -12.43 -36.12
N GLU A 20 -60.44 -11.57 -36.51
CA GLU A 20 -59.66 -11.39 -37.79
C GLU A 20 -60.17 -10.15 -38.58
N PRO A 21 -59.50 -9.52 -39.59
CA PRO A 21 -58.18 -9.82 -40.21
C PRO A 21 -57.25 -8.60 -40.54
N GLN A 22 -55.99 -8.92 -40.92
CA GLN A 22 -55.08 -8.34 -41.95
C GLN A 22 -54.91 -6.78 -42.02
N ASN A 23 -53.71 -6.17 -42.02
CA ASN A 23 -52.61 -6.36 -42.97
C ASN A 23 -51.36 -5.52 -42.59
N GLN A 24 -50.19 -6.09 -42.88
CA GLN A 24 -48.85 -5.53 -43.21
C GLN A 24 -48.47 -4.09 -42.79
N THR A 25 -47.39 -3.98 -42.00
CA THR A 25 -46.17 -3.23 -42.39
C THR A 25 -45.01 -3.51 -41.44
N SER A 26 -43.85 -3.77 -42.03
CA SER A 26 -42.54 -4.02 -41.41
C SER A 26 -41.86 -2.72 -40.98
N ILE A 27 -41.53 -2.54 -39.70
CA ILE A 27 -40.56 -1.52 -39.24
C ILE A 27 -39.74 -2.03 -38.04
N ASN A 28 -38.44 -2.20 -38.30
CA ASN A 28 -37.25 -2.12 -37.44
C ASN A 28 -37.43 -1.94 -35.91
N SER A 29 -37.00 -2.94 -35.15
CA SER A 29 -36.60 -2.79 -33.75
C SER A 29 -35.13 -2.34 -33.67
N GLN A 30 -34.89 -1.04 -33.44
CA GLN A 30 -33.61 -0.51 -32.99
C GLN A 30 -33.64 -0.31 -31.47
N THR A 31 -32.86 -1.10 -30.76
CA THR A 31 -32.34 -0.77 -29.42
C THR A 31 -30.85 -0.44 -29.58
N PRO A 32 -30.34 0.74 -29.17
CA PRO A 32 -28.91 1.01 -29.24
C PRO A 32 -28.20 0.46 -27.99
N ASN A 33 -27.43 -0.60 -28.19
CA ASN A 33 -26.31 -0.98 -27.34
C ASN A 33 -25.22 0.10 -27.43
N SER A 34 -25.08 0.96 -26.41
CA SER A 34 -23.96 1.90 -26.28
C SER A 34 -22.92 1.39 -25.27
N MET A 35 -22.26 0.29 -25.61
CA MET A 35 -21.02 -0.11 -24.92
C MET A 35 -19.98 -0.80 -25.83
N THR A 36 -20.16 -0.75 -27.15
CA THR A 36 -19.34 -1.50 -28.12
C THR A 36 -18.70 -0.63 -29.21
N MET A 37 -18.33 0.61 -28.89
CA MET A 37 -17.46 1.39 -29.77
C MET A 37 -16.39 2.10 -28.93
N MET A 38 -15.19 1.50 -28.86
CA MET A 38 -13.90 2.21 -28.80
C MET A 38 -12.74 1.19 -28.78
N LEU A 39 -12.67 0.31 -29.77
CA LEU A 39 -11.49 -0.51 -30.03
C LEU A 39 -11.31 -0.65 -31.55
N LYS A 40 -10.40 0.14 -32.12
CA LYS A 40 -9.62 -0.21 -33.32
C LYS A 40 -8.23 0.43 -33.23
N PRO A 41 -7.19 -0.24 -33.78
CA PRO A 41 -5.85 -0.22 -33.21
C PRO A 41 -4.90 0.75 -33.92
N VAL A 42 -3.92 1.22 -33.17
CA VAL A 42 -2.69 1.83 -33.68
C VAL A 42 -1.76 0.68 -34.08
N GLN A 43 -1.67 0.41 -35.38
CA GLN A 43 -0.59 -0.40 -35.95
C GLN A 43 0.63 0.50 -36.15
N ASP A 44 1.71 0.16 -35.45
CA ASP A 44 3.10 0.09 -35.94
C ASP A 44 4.09 0.41 -34.83
N LYS A 45 4.73 -0.64 -34.30
CA LYS A 45 6.18 -0.75 -34.14
C LYS A 45 6.54 -2.14 -33.59
N MET A 46 7.25 -2.90 -34.41
CA MET A 46 7.92 -4.13 -34.01
C MET A 46 8.89 -3.85 -32.85
N ILE A 47 8.71 -4.55 -31.72
CA ILE A 47 9.74 -4.69 -30.69
C ILE A 47 10.30 -6.11 -30.78
N HIS A 48 11.63 -6.17 -30.79
CA HIS A 48 12.44 -7.35 -31.05
C HIS A 48 12.12 -8.54 -30.13
N LYS A 49 12.03 -9.71 -30.77
CA LYS A 49 11.89 -11.07 -30.21
C LYS A 49 13.10 -11.56 -29.38
N SER A 50 13.99 -10.67 -28.92
CA SER A 50 15.33 -11.05 -28.44
C SER A 50 15.62 -10.85 -26.95
N SER A 51 14.63 -10.53 -26.10
CA SER A 51 14.86 -10.34 -24.64
C SER A 51 14.32 -11.46 -23.74
N LEU A 52 13.63 -12.46 -24.30
CA LEU A 52 13.05 -13.58 -23.54
C LEU A 52 13.91 -14.86 -23.56
N ASP A 53 14.83 -14.97 -24.52
CA ASP A 53 15.72 -16.13 -24.65
C ASP A 53 16.98 -16.02 -23.76
N GLU A 54 17.24 -14.85 -23.18
CA GLU A 54 18.26 -14.61 -22.14
C GLU A 54 17.69 -14.67 -20.71
N LEU A 55 16.50 -15.26 -20.51
CA LEU A 55 15.94 -15.46 -19.17
C LEU A 55 16.64 -16.61 -18.45
N ASP A 56 17.47 -16.21 -17.49
CA ASP A 56 18.27 -17.01 -16.56
C ASP A 56 17.48 -18.17 -15.89
N THR A 57 18.12 -19.34 -15.83
CA THR A 57 17.66 -20.63 -15.26
C THR A 57 17.27 -20.60 -13.77
N SER A 58 17.37 -19.45 -13.11
CA SER A 58 17.18 -19.26 -11.67
C SER A 58 15.87 -18.55 -11.26
N ILE A 59 15.05 -18.12 -12.24
CA ILE A 59 13.65 -17.71 -12.02
C ILE A 59 12.80 -18.98 -11.95
N SER A 60 11.76 -19.01 -11.10
CA SER A 60 10.88 -20.17 -11.00
C SER A 60 10.45 -20.64 -12.40
N PRO A 61 10.68 -21.91 -12.79
CA PRO A 61 10.32 -22.40 -14.12
C PRO A 61 8.83 -22.16 -14.45
N ALA A 62 7.97 -22.16 -13.43
CA ALA A 62 6.55 -21.85 -13.56
C ALA A 62 6.29 -20.38 -13.96
N VAL A 63 7.08 -19.43 -13.43
CA VAL A 63 7.00 -18.00 -13.77
C VAL A 63 7.52 -17.76 -15.18
N ILE A 64 8.67 -18.33 -15.55
CA ILE A 64 9.22 -18.24 -16.92
C ILE A 64 8.23 -18.80 -17.94
N GLN A 65 7.64 -19.98 -17.67
CA GLN A 65 6.69 -20.61 -18.56
C GLN A 65 5.42 -19.76 -18.74
N LYS A 66 4.92 -19.14 -17.67
CA LYS A 66 3.78 -18.20 -17.76
C LYS A 66 4.17 -16.94 -18.55
N LEU A 67 5.30 -16.30 -18.25
CA LEU A 67 5.78 -15.11 -18.99
C LEU A 67 5.84 -15.37 -20.50
N ARG A 68 6.37 -16.52 -20.92
CA ARG A 68 6.42 -16.91 -22.35
C ARG A 68 5.04 -17.03 -22.99
N ARG A 69 4.03 -17.53 -22.25
CA ARG A 69 2.64 -17.61 -22.76
C ARG A 69 1.99 -16.24 -22.86
N TYR A 70 2.20 -15.34 -21.90
CA TYR A 70 1.59 -14.01 -21.91
C TYR A 70 2.27 -13.03 -22.87
N SER A 71 3.60 -13.10 -23.06
CA SER A 71 4.29 -12.30 -24.10
C SER A 71 3.97 -12.73 -25.53
N GLN A 72 3.29 -13.86 -25.73
CA GLN A 72 2.72 -14.24 -27.03
C GLN A 72 1.30 -13.68 -27.23
N ASN A 73 0.72 -13.06 -26.20
CA ASN A 73 -0.63 -12.51 -26.20
C ASN A 73 -0.60 -10.98 -26.13
N ASN A 74 -0.54 -10.33 -27.31
CA ASN A 74 -0.47 -8.87 -27.45
C ASN A 74 -1.49 -8.12 -26.58
N SER A 75 -2.70 -8.68 -26.39
CA SER A 75 -3.74 -8.08 -25.55
C SER A 75 -3.35 -7.90 -24.08
N SER A 76 -2.37 -8.63 -23.55
CA SER A 76 -1.91 -8.44 -22.15
C SER A 76 -0.89 -7.33 -22.02
N GLU A 77 0.02 -7.20 -22.98
CA GLU A 77 0.98 -6.09 -23.05
C GLU A 77 0.26 -4.77 -23.32
N ASP A 78 -0.70 -4.76 -24.26
CA ASP A 78 -1.56 -3.61 -24.56
C ASP A 78 -2.27 -3.06 -23.31
N ARG A 79 -2.72 -3.94 -22.40
CA ARG A 79 -3.40 -3.56 -21.16
C ARG A 79 -2.47 -2.86 -20.17
N ILE A 80 -1.23 -3.35 -20.04
CA ILE A 80 -0.22 -2.74 -19.17
C ILE A 80 0.25 -1.41 -19.74
N GLU A 81 0.52 -1.35 -21.04
CA GLU A 81 0.90 -0.11 -21.74
C GLU A 81 -0.20 0.95 -21.65
N TRP A 82 -1.45 0.56 -21.84
CA TRP A 82 -2.60 1.43 -21.59
C TRP A 82 -2.57 1.96 -20.17
N LEU A 83 -2.45 1.10 -19.15
CA LEU A 83 -2.45 1.54 -17.75
C LEU A 83 -1.31 2.53 -17.46
N GLN A 84 -0.09 2.25 -17.95
CA GLN A 84 1.06 3.13 -17.82
C GLN A 84 0.83 4.51 -18.45
N SER A 85 0.15 4.55 -19.62
CA SER A 85 -0.20 5.80 -20.30
C SER A 85 -1.21 6.65 -19.52
N GLN A 86 -2.02 6.01 -18.66
CA GLN A 86 -3.04 6.70 -17.86
C GLN A 86 -2.49 7.32 -16.58
N VAL A 87 -1.28 6.93 -16.12
CA VAL A 87 -0.73 7.41 -14.85
C VAL A 87 -0.43 8.90 -14.89
N ILE A 88 -1.14 9.69 -14.07
CA ILE A 88 -0.93 11.14 -13.98
C ILE A 88 0.42 11.42 -13.30
N GLY A 89 1.24 12.24 -13.98
CA GLY A 89 2.56 12.64 -13.51
C GLY A 89 3.68 11.63 -13.76
N ASN A 90 3.47 10.61 -14.61
CA ASN A 90 4.49 9.61 -14.96
C ASN A 90 5.75 10.17 -15.65
N GLN A 91 5.67 11.40 -16.17
CA GLN A 91 6.78 12.14 -16.79
C GLN A 91 7.11 13.43 -16.03
N MET A 92 6.60 13.57 -14.80
CA MET A 92 6.88 14.76 -14.00
C MET A 92 8.37 14.82 -13.68
N GLU A 93 8.95 16.01 -13.81
CA GLU A 93 10.31 16.30 -13.40
C GLU A 93 10.29 17.33 -12.28
N PHE A 94 11.29 17.29 -11.41
CA PHE A 94 11.45 18.23 -10.31
C PHE A 94 12.92 18.49 -10.03
N ASP A 95 13.20 19.63 -9.38
CA ASP A 95 14.56 20.02 -9.03
C ASP A 95 15.03 19.32 -7.76
N THR A 96 16.26 18.82 -7.82
CA THR A 96 16.99 18.27 -6.68
C THR A 96 18.28 19.06 -6.46
N PRO A 97 18.99 18.86 -5.33
CA PRO A 97 20.33 19.42 -5.15
C PRO A 97 21.34 19.04 -6.25
N PHE A 98 21.09 17.95 -6.99
CA PHE A 98 21.96 17.43 -8.05
C PHE A 98 21.41 17.66 -9.46
N GLY A 99 20.50 18.63 -9.61
CA GLY A 99 19.85 18.99 -10.85
C GLY A 99 18.47 18.38 -11.02
N GLN A 100 17.90 18.51 -12.22
CA GLN A 100 16.56 18.03 -12.51
C GLN A 100 16.51 16.49 -12.53
N ARG A 101 15.47 15.90 -11.92
CA ARG A 101 15.22 14.45 -11.93
C ARG A 101 13.80 14.15 -12.36
N THR A 102 13.65 13.06 -13.12
CA THR A 102 12.34 12.46 -13.39
C THR A 102 11.82 11.78 -12.13
N LEU A 103 10.55 12.03 -11.78
CA LEU A 103 9.89 11.36 -10.67
C LEU A 103 9.70 9.88 -10.99
N THR A 104 10.44 9.03 -10.29
CA THR A 104 10.29 7.57 -10.36
C THR A 104 9.65 7.09 -9.06
N TYR A 105 8.36 6.75 -9.11
CA TYR A 105 7.60 6.43 -7.90
C TYR A 105 7.81 4.97 -7.47
N ALA A 106 8.28 4.75 -6.23
CA ALA A 106 8.57 3.43 -5.69
C ALA A 106 7.91 3.20 -4.30
N ASP A 107 6.94 4.03 -3.90
CA ASP A 107 6.22 3.93 -2.61
C ASP A 107 4.74 3.58 -2.79
N HIS A 108 4.43 2.71 -3.76
CA HIS A 108 3.07 2.24 -4.07
C HIS A 108 2.38 1.53 -2.90
N THR A 109 3.15 0.93 -1.98
CA THR A 109 2.60 0.38 -0.72
C THR A 109 1.91 1.43 0.15
N ALA A 110 2.33 2.70 0.09
CA ALA A 110 1.70 3.78 0.83
C ALA A 110 0.42 4.26 0.16
N SER A 111 0.44 4.51 -1.14
CA SER A 111 -0.72 4.95 -1.92
C SER A 111 -0.53 4.65 -3.41
N GLY A 112 -1.62 4.39 -4.12
CA GLY A 112 -1.64 4.34 -5.57
C GLY A 112 -1.53 5.74 -6.18
N ARG A 113 -1.31 5.79 -7.50
CA ARG A 113 -1.29 7.02 -8.32
C ARG A 113 -2.65 7.25 -8.97
N SER A 114 -3.03 8.50 -9.24
CA SER A 114 -4.26 8.81 -9.99
C SER A 114 -4.16 8.45 -11.48
N LEU A 115 -5.31 8.18 -12.10
CA LEU A 115 -5.42 7.80 -13.50
C LEU A 115 -6.25 8.82 -14.28
N LYS A 116 -5.73 9.27 -15.42
CA LYS A 116 -6.41 10.21 -16.32
C LYS A 116 -7.80 9.72 -16.71
N PHE A 117 -7.92 8.46 -17.13
CA PHE A 117 -9.20 7.82 -17.44
C PHE A 117 -10.26 7.99 -16.34
N ILE A 118 -9.89 7.81 -15.07
CA ILE A 118 -10.82 7.91 -13.94
C ILE A 118 -11.20 9.37 -13.68
N GLU A 119 -10.22 10.28 -13.71
CA GLU A 119 -10.50 11.71 -13.51
C GLU A 119 -11.41 12.24 -14.62
N ASP A 120 -11.11 11.94 -15.88
CA ASP A 120 -11.91 12.34 -17.03
C ASP A 120 -13.33 11.76 -16.94
N TYR A 121 -13.48 10.49 -16.55
CA TYR A 121 -14.82 9.90 -16.36
C TYR A 121 -15.63 10.63 -15.29
N ILE A 122 -15.01 10.97 -14.15
CA ILE A 122 -15.70 11.68 -13.09
C ILE A 122 -16.11 13.09 -13.55
N ILE A 123 -15.19 13.82 -14.19
CA ILE A 123 -15.43 15.17 -14.70
C ILE A 123 -16.52 15.17 -15.77
N ASP A 124 -16.47 14.24 -16.72
CA ASP A 124 -17.31 14.28 -17.91
C ASP A 124 -18.64 13.52 -17.77
N LYS A 125 -18.71 12.50 -16.90
CA LYS A 125 -19.86 11.59 -16.80
C LYS A 125 -20.57 11.58 -15.46
N VAL A 126 -19.91 11.99 -14.37
CA VAL A 126 -20.48 11.97 -13.02
C VAL A 126 -20.91 13.37 -12.59
N LEU A 127 -19.96 14.32 -12.56
CA LEU A 127 -20.19 15.68 -12.05
C LEU A 127 -21.30 16.45 -12.78
N PRO A 128 -21.47 16.36 -14.12
CA PRO A 128 -22.50 17.14 -14.81
C PRO A 128 -23.93 16.75 -14.44
N SER A 129 -24.13 15.54 -13.90
CA SER A 129 -25.44 15.05 -13.47
C SER A 129 -25.51 14.78 -11.96
N TYR A 130 -24.63 15.41 -11.18
CA TYR A 130 -24.57 15.20 -9.74
C TYR A 130 -25.77 15.83 -9.01
N GLY A 131 -26.63 14.99 -8.44
CA GLY A 131 -27.57 15.33 -7.36
C GLY A 131 -27.22 14.59 -6.07
N ASN A 132 -27.69 15.08 -4.92
CA ASN A 132 -27.59 14.33 -3.66
C ASN A 132 -28.48 13.06 -3.74
N THR A 133 -28.12 12.00 -3.01
CA THR A 133 -28.94 10.78 -2.91
C THR A 133 -30.13 10.99 -1.97
N HIS A 134 -31.02 9.99 -1.92
CA HIS A 134 -32.26 9.97 -1.11
C HIS A 134 -33.41 10.85 -1.63
N THR A 135 -33.29 11.42 -2.83
CA THR A 135 -34.37 12.09 -3.56
C THR A 135 -34.40 11.64 -5.03
N ASP A 136 -35.02 10.49 -5.28
CA ASP A 136 -35.03 9.85 -6.60
C ASP A 136 -36.07 10.45 -7.57
N ASP A 137 -36.80 11.49 -7.16
CA ASP A 137 -37.82 12.15 -7.99
C ASP A 137 -37.23 13.02 -9.12
N SER A 138 -35.97 13.44 -8.96
CA SER A 138 -35.27 14.27 -9.94
C SER A 138 -34.31 13.45 -10.79
N PHE A 139 -34.12 13.85 -12.05
CA PHE A 139 -33.16 13.19 -12.97
C PHE A 139 -31.76 13.03 -12.35
N VAL A 140 -31.26 14.07 -11.66
CA VAL A 140 -29.92 14.06 -11.07
C VAL A 140 -29.84 13.20 -9.82
N GLY A 141 -30.87 13.22 -8.96
CA GLY A 141 -30.94 12.38 -7.77
C GLY A 141 -31.02 10.90 -8.13
N GLU A 142 -31.97 10.52 -8.98
CA GLU A 142 -32.15 9.14 -9.47
C GLU A 142 -30.86 8.59 -10.10
N ARG A 143 -30.21 9.40 -10.96
CA ARG A 143 -29.00 9.00 -11.67
C ARG A 143 -27.83 8.79 -10.72
N THR A 144 -27.60 9.71 -9.79
CA THR A 144 -26.53 9.59 -8.80
C THR A 144 -26.75 8.40 -7.87
N THR A 145 -27.97 8.22 -7.34
CA THR A 145 -28.32 7.09 -6.47
C THR A 145 -28.02 5.76 -7.18
N LYS A 146 -28.47 5.60 -8.43
CA LYS A 146 -28.20 4.41 -9.24
C LYS A 146 -26.71 4.16 -9.46
N LEU A 147 -25.93 5.20 -9.74
CA LEU A 147 -24.48 5.06 -9.93
C LEU A 147 -23.77 4.64 -8.64
N ALA A 148 -24.15 5.23 -7.50
CA ALA A 148 -23.60 4.88 -6.20
C ALA A 148 -23.93 3.43 -5.82
N HIS A 149 -25.18 2.98 -6.01
CA HIS A 149 -25.57 1.59 -5.76
C HIS A 149 -24.82 0.60 -6.65
N LYS A 150 -24.72 0.87 -7.95
CA LYS A 150 -23.94 0.03 -8.88
C LYS A 150 -22.47 -0.03 -8.50
N ALA A 151 -21.89 1.08 -8.03
CA ALA A 151 -20.52 1.10 -7.54
C ALA A 151 -20.35 0.18 -6.31
N SER A 152 -21.26 0.27 -5.33
CA SER A 152 -21.26 -0.59 -4.16
C SER A 152 -21.40 -2.08 -4.50
N GLU A 153 -22.38 -2.43 -5.34
CA GLU A 153 -22.61 -3.80 -5.80
C GLU A 153 -21.42 -4.37 -6.56
N PHE A 154 -20.81 -3.56 -7.43
CA PHE A 154 -19.63 -3.96 -8.19
C PHE A 154 -18.45 -4.27 -7.27
N ILE A 155 -18.14 -3.37 -6.33
CA ILE A 155 -17.04 -3.59 -5.37
C ILE A 155 -17.31 -4.83 -4.51
N LYS A 156 -18.54 -4.97 -3.98
CA LYS A 156 -18.95 -6.12 -3.18
C LYS A 156 -18.73 -7.43 -3.94
N LYS A 157 -19.12 -7.48 -5.21
CA LYS A 157 -18.89 -8.64 -6.09
C LYS A 157 -17.40 -8.90 -6.33
N CYS A 158 -16.59 -7.87 -6.62
CA CYS A 158 -15.14 -8.02 -6.80
C CYS A 158 -14.42 -8.53 -5.54
N MET A 159 -15.00 -8.32 -4.36
CA MET A 159 -14.50 -8.83 -3.10
C MET A 159 -15.07 -10.21 -2.74
N GLY A 160 -15.93 -10.80 -3.58
CA GLY A 160 -16.56 -12.10 -3.35
C GLY A 160 -17.72 -12.08 -2.33
N GLY A 161 -18.29 -10.92 -2.01
CA GLY A 161 -19.43 -10.79 -1.10
C GLY A 161 -20.75 -11.25 -1.72
N GLY A 162 -21.58 -11.92 -0.92
CA GLY A 162 -22.91 -12.40 -1.29
C GLY A 162 -24.06 -11.62 -0.63
N ASN A 163 -25.26 -12.20 -0.60
CA ASN A 163 -26.45 -11.60 0.00
C ASN A 163 -26.36 -11.50 1.54
N ASP A 164 -25.63 -12.44 2.16
CA ASP A 164 -25.41 -12.50 3.62
C ASP A 164 -24.19 -11.68 4.06
N ASP A 165 -23.70 -10.82 3.18
CA ASP A 165 -22.62 -9.87 3.42
C ASP A 165 -23.16 -8.45 3.26
N SER A 166 -22.55 -7.50 3.97
CA SER A 166 -22.83 -6.08 3.86
C SER A 166 -21.55 -5.30 3.60
N ILE A 167 -21.59 -4.40 2.59
CA ILE A 167 -20.50 -3.46 2.31
C ILE A 167 -20.79 -2.10 2.96
N ILE A 168 -19.83 -1.59 3.73
CA ILE A 168 -19.92 -0.29 4.42
C ILE A 168 -18.73 0.58 4.03
N PHE A 169 -19.02 1.84 3.69
CA PHE A 169 -18.03 2.84 3.32
C PHE A 169 -17.71 3.73 4.52
N CYS A 170 -16.51 3.58 5.07
CA CYS A 170 -16.23 3.98 6.45
C CYS A 170 -15.48 5.31 6.58
N GLY A 171 -15.25 6.06 5.50
CA GLY A 171 -14.49 7.32 5.59
C GLY A 171 -13.00 7.09 5.36
N SER A 172 -12.16 7.41 6.33
CA SER A 172 -10.71 7.48 6.14
C SER A 172 -10.01 6.11 6.21
N GLY A 173 -10.03 5.37 5.10
CA GLY A 173 -9.26 4.15 4.87
C GLY A 173 -9.59 2.99 5.82
N THR A 174 -8.70 2.02 5.86
CA THR A 174 -8.83 0.78 6.66
C THR A 174 -8.95 1.07 8.15
N THR A 175 -8.30 2.12 8.65
CA THR A 175 -8.41 2.55 10.05
C THR A 175 -9.87 2.80 10.43
N ALA A 176 -10.62 3.51 9.59
CA ALA A 176 -12.02 3.78 9.85
C ALA A 176 -12.89 2.54 9.65
N ALA A 177 -12.52 1.62 8.74
CA ALA A 177 -13.21 0.35 8.56
C ALA A 177 -13.08 -0.58 9.78
N ILE A 178 -11.89 -0.68 10.38
CA ILE A 178 -11.67 -1.44 11.63
C ILE A 178 -12.47 -0.80 12.78
N LYS A 179 -12.45 0.54 12.88
CA LYS A 179 -13.25 1.25 13.87
C LYS A 179 -14.75 1.01 13.68
N ARG A 180 -15.24 1.04 12.45
CA ARG A 180 -16.65 0.74 12.14
C ARG A 180 -17.01 -0.68 12.56
N LEU A 181 -16.13 -1.65 12.31
CA LEU A 181 -16.34 -3.02 12.79
C LEU A 181 -16.50 -3.04 14.32
N GLN A 182 -15.65 -2.34 15.07
CA GLN A 182 -15.77 -2.25 16.53
C GLN A 182 -17.10 -1.64 16.98
N GLU A 183 -17.60 -0.65 16.26
CA GLU A 183 -18.88 0.00 16.55
C GLU A 183 -20.05 -0.97 16.35
N VAL A 184 -20.09 -1.67 15.20
CA VAL A 184 -21.21 -2.57 14.88
C VAL A 184 -21.22 -3.88 15.68
N ILE A 185 -20.07 -4.29 16.23
CA ILE A 185 -19.98 -5.44 17.16
C ILE A 185 -20.11 -5.02 18.64
N GLY A 186 -20.16 -3.71 18.93
CA GLY A 186 -20.41 -3.19 20.28
C GLY A 186 -19.19 -3.13 21.21
N VAL A 187 -17.96 -3.11 20.68
CA VAL A 187 -16.72 -3.01 21.50
C VAL A 187 -16.02 -1.65 21.40
N ALA A 188 -16.56 -0.74 20.58
CA ALA A 188 -16.10 0.64 20.51
C ALA A 188 -16.50 1.43 21.76
N VAL A 189 -15.56 2.20 22.32
CA VAL A 189 -15.81 3.09 23.44
C VAL A 189 -14.97 4.35 23.31
N SER A 190 -15.44 5.46 23.90
CA SER A 190 -14.62 6.66 24.05
C SER A 190 -13.52 6.42 25.10
N PRO A 191 -12.27 6.88 24.89
CA PRO A 191 -11.18 6.70 25.85
C PRO A 191 -11.52 7.19 27.26
N ILE A 192 -12.30 8.27 27.39
CA ILE A 192 -12.69 8.85 28.69
C ILE A 192 -13.59 7.91 29.50
N MET A 193 -14.36 7.06 28.82
CA MET A 193 -15.32 6.14 29.45
C MET A 193 -14.80 4.72 29.55
N ARG A 194 -13.68 4.40 28.89
CA ARG A 194 -13.20 3.03 28.71
C ARG A 194 -13.07 2.27 30.02
N ASP A 195 -12.35 2.82 30.99
CA ASP A 195 -12.08 2.13 32.26
C ASP A 195 -13.36 1.94 33.07
N ARG A 196 -14.25 2.95 33.12
CA ARG A 196 -15.56 2.85 33.78
C ARG A 196 -16.44 1.77 33.14
N VAL A 197 -16.42 1.63 31.83
CA VAL A 197 -17.19 0.59 31.14
C VAL A 197 -16.59 -0.77 31.44
N LEU A 198 -15.26 -0.92 31.38
CA LEU A 198 -14.59 -2.19 31.67
C LEU A 198 -14.81 -2.68 33.10
N GLU A 199 -14.93 -1.79 34.08
CA GLU A 199 -15.27 -2.15 35.47
C GLU A 199 -16.67 -2.78 35.61
N ASN A 200 -17.56 -2.56 34.64
CA ASN A 200 -18.97 -2.98 34.70
C ASN A 200 -19.35 -4.06 33.68
N VAL A 201 -18.50 -4.33 32.68
CA VAL A 201 -18.73 -5.41 31.70
C VAL A 201 -18.21 -6.72 32.25
N LYS A 202 -19.03 -7.78 32.20
CA LYS A 202 -18.61 -9.10 32.67
C LYS A 202 -17.58 -9.70 31.72
N GLU A 203 -16.64 -10.47 32.24
CA GLU A 203 -15.55 -11.04 31.45
C GLU A 203 -16.06 -11.93 30.31
N GLU A 204 -17.19 -12.63 30.50
CA GLU A 204 -17.83 -13.49 29.50
C GLU A 204 -18.39 -12.70 28.30
N GLU A 205 -18.76 -11.44 28.51
CA GLU A 205 -19.29 -10.52 27.49
C GLU A 205 -18.16 -9.82 26.72
N ARG A 206 -16.93 -9.84 27.26
CA ARG A 206 -15.78 -9.18 26.64
C ARG A 206 -15.22 -10.03 25.52
N TRP A 207 -15.22 -9.45 24.32
CA TRP A 207 -14.60 -10.05 23.14
C TRP A 207 -13.10 -10.30 23.35
N VAL A 208 -12.61 -11.39 22.76
CA VAL A 208 -11.18 -11.70 22.68
C VAL A 208 -10.74 -11.54 21.22
N VAL A 209 -9.78 -10.65 20.99
CA VAL A 209 -9.28 -10.33 19.65
C VAL A 209 -7.83 -10.79 19.51
N PHE A 210 -7.61 -11.76 18.63
CA PHE A 210 -6.28 -12.26 18.29
C PHE A 210 -5.72 -11.45 17.12
N ILE A 211 -4.52 -10.90 17.27
CA ILE A 211 -3.84 -10.11 16.22
C ILE A 211 -2.48 -10.71 15.87
N GLY A 212 -2.02 -10.48 14.64
CA GLY A 212 -0.77 -11.03 14.14
C GLY A 212 0.50 -10.26 14.56
N PRO A 213 1.68 -10.76 14.17
CA PRO A 213 2.96 -10.18 14.54
C PRO A 213 3.40 -9.01 13.64
N TYR A 214 2.80 -8.86 12.45
CA TYR A 214 3.17 -7.82 11.47
C TYR A 214 2.01 -6.87 11.14
N GLU A 215 1.12 -6.66 12.11
CA GLU A 215 0.01 -5.75 11.97
C GLU A 215 0.44 -4.29 11.80
N HIS A 216 -0.29 -3.58 10.96
CA HIS A 216 -0.24 -2.12 10.91
C HIS A 216 -0.80 -1.53 12.20
N HIS A 217 -0.35 -0.34 12.61
CA HIS A 217 -0.85 0.34 13.82
C HIS A 217 -2.38 0.46 13.87
N SER A 218 -3.03 0.64 12.72
CA SER A 218 -4.50 0.64 12.60
C SER A 218 -5.15 -0.66 13.10
N ASN A 219 -4.48 -1.79 12.95
CA ASN A 219 -4.94 -3.12 13.36
C ASN A 219 -4.30 -3.62 14.67
N ILE A 220 -3.64 -2.73 15.42
CA ILE A 220 -3.10 -3.00 16.76
C ILE A 220 -3.71 -2.03 17.76
N LEU A 221 -3.44 -0.73 17.57
CA LEU A 221 -3.80 0.31 18.53
C LEU A 221 -5.32 0.45 18.63
N SER A 222 -6.03 0.28 17.52
CA SER A 222 -7.49 0.35 17.49
C SER A 222 -8.11 -0.70 18.41
N TRP A 223 -7.64 -1.96 18.35
CA TRP A 223 -8.12 -3.03 19.23
C TRP A 223 -7.67 -2.84 20.67
N ARG A 224 -6.42 -2.44 20.91
CA ARG A 224 -5.91 -2.18 22.29
C ARG A 224 -6.71 -1.08 23.01
N GLN A 225 -7.28 -0.13 22.27
CA GLN A 225 -8.10 0.96 22.80
C GLN A 225 -9.61 0.66 22.80
N SER A 226 -10.02 -0.56 22.40
CA SER A 226 -11.40 -1.03 22.49
C SER A 226 -11.70 -1.65 23.87
N LEU A 227 -12.93 -2.18 24.03
CA LEU A 227 -13.35 -2.96 25.20
C LEU A 227 -12.87 -4.42 25.17
N ALA A 228 -12.35 -4.90 24.03
CA ALA A 228 -11.88 -6.26 23.88
C ALA A 228 -10.58 -6.54 24.63
N ASP A 229 -10.36 -7.81 25.00
CA ASP A 229 -9.04 -8.31 25.36
C ASP A 229 -8.26 -8.64 24.10
N VAL A 230 -7.06 -8.08 23.97
CA VAL A 230 -6.19 -8.28 22.81
C VAL A 230 -5.12 -9.32 23.13
N VAL A 231 -4.99 -10.32 22.26
CA VAL A 231 -3.97 -11.36 22.33
C VAL A 231 -3.08 -11.25 21.09
N GLU A 232 -1.79 -11.01 21.30
CA GLU A 232 -0.82 -10.82 20.21
C GLU A 232 -0.12 -12.14 19.92
N ILE A 233 -0.26 -12.62 18.68
CA ILE A 233 0.39 -13.84 18.21
C ILE A 233 1.75 -13.48 17.63
N GLY A 234 2.78 -14.14 18.15
CA GLY A 234 4.18 -13.91 17.78
C GLY A 234 4.58 -14.45 16.41
N LEU A 235 5.87 -14.27 16.11
CA LEU A 235 6.52 -14.90 14.97
C LEU A 235 7.04 -16.29 15.38
N ASN A 236 6.96 -17.26 14.47
CA ASN A 236 7.67 -18.52 14.61
C ASN A 236 9.16 -18.36 14.24
N SER A 237 9.93 -19.45 14.30
CA SER A 237 11.36 -19.47 13.97
C SER A 237 11.69 -19.06 12.53
N ASP A 238 10.74 -19.20 11.60
CA ASP A 238 10.87 -18.76 10.21
C ASP A 238 10.50 -17.27 10.02
N GLY A 239 10.09 -16.56 11.07
CA GLY A 239 9.63 -15.17 10.96
C GLY A 239 8.27 -15.04 10.28
N LEU A 240 7.42 -16.07 10.39
CA LEU A 240 6.03 -16.10 9.93
C LEU A 240 5.07 -16.13 11.13
N ILE A 241 3.76 -16.03 10.91
CA ILE A 241 2.77 -16.17 12.00
C ILE A 241 2.94 -17.52 12.68
N ASP A 242 3.03 -17.51 14.01
CA ASP A 242 3.01 -18.73 14.81
C ASP A 242 1.58 -19.28 14.96
N LEU A 243 1.22 -20.20 14.06
CA LEU A 243 -0.10 -20.84 14.07
C LEU A 243 -0.30 -21.80 15.25
N GLU A 244 0.78 -22.37 15.78
CA GLU A 244 0.72 -23.26 16.95
C GLU A 244 0.40 -22.45 18.20
N GLU A 245 1.04 -21.28 18.36
CA GLU A 245 0.72 -20.33 19.41
C GLU A 245 -0.72 -19.81 19.30
N LEU A 246 -1.18 -19.47 18.09
CA LEU A 246 -2.58 -19.09 17.86
C LEU A 246 -3.54 -20.21 18.31
N GLU A 247 -3.29 -21.45 17.92
CA GLU A 247 -4.12 -22.59 18.31
C GLU A 247 -4.13 -22.79 19.84
N ARG A 248 -2.97 -22.66 20.49
CA ARG A 248 -2.84 -22.75 21.95
C ARG A 248 -3.66 -21.67 22.66
N GLN A 249 -3.61 -20.43 22.17
CA GLN A 249 -4.36 -19.31 22.73
C GLN A 249 -5.87 -19.45 22.50
N LEU A 250 -6.31 -19.94 21.33
CA LEU A 250 -7.71 -20.21 21.03
C LEU A 250 -8.35 -21.27 21.94
N LYS A 251 -7.54 -22.25 22.39
CA LYS A 251 -7.92 -23.34 23.31
C LYS A 251 -7.80 -22.95 24.80
N SER A 252 -7.29 -21.77 25.12
CA SER A 252 -7.09 -21.35 26.52
C SER A 252 -8.41 -21.31 27.28
N LEU A 253 -8.43 -21.94 28.46
CA LEU A 253 -9.59 -21.92 29.36
C LEU A 253 -9.98 -20.50 29.80
N LYS A 254 -9.02 -19.56 29.79
CA LYS A 254 -9.26 -18.13 30.08
C LYS A 254 -10.29 -17.50 29.13
N TYR A 255 -10.37 -18.01 27.90
CA TYR A 255 -11.19 -17.45 26.83
C TYR A 255 -12.35 -18.36 26.45
N LEU A 256 -12.65 -19.36 27.27
CA LEU A 256 -13.79 -20.25 27.06
C LEU A 256 -15.09 -19.44 27.15
N ASP A 257 -16.09 -19.80 26.33
CA ASP A 257 -17.44 -19.17 26.27
C ASP A 257 -17.50 -17.67 25.96
N ARG A 258 -16.36 -17.05 25.65
CA ARG A 258 -16.28 -15.65 25.21
C ARG A 258 -16.37 -15.52 23.69
N PRO A 259 -16.94 -14.43 23.15
CA PRO A 259 -16.90 -14.18 21.72
C PRO A 259 -15.45 -13.92 21.25
N LYS A 260 -15.03 -14.61 20.19
CA LYS A 260 -13.66 -14.58 19.69
C LYS A 260 -13.59 -14.06 18.27
N LEU A 261 -12.53 -13.31 17.97
CA LEU A 261 -12.26 -12.78 16.63
C LEU A 261 -10.76 -12.79 16.37
N GLY A 262 -10.35 -13.22 15.19
CA GLY A 262 -9.00 -13.00 14.68
C GLY A 262 -8.98 -11.81 13.72
N SER A 263 -8.03 -10.91 13.87
CA SER A 263 -7.87 -9.71 13.05
C SER A 263 -6.43 -9.63 12.55
N PHE A 264 -6.18 -10.20 11.37
CA PHE A 264 -4.82 -10.42 10.85
C PHE A 264 -4.58 -9.68 9.53
N SER A 265 -3.37 -9.19 9.32
CA SER A 265 -2.96 -8.64 8.04
C SER A 265 -2.88 -9.76 7.00
N ALA A 266 -3.52 -9.58 5.84
CA ALA A 266 -3.38 -10.51 4.72
C ALA A 266 -1.99 -10.44 4.08
N CYS A 267 -1.31 -9.30 4.23
CA CYS A 267 0.06 -9.11 3.81
C CYS A 267 0.75 -8.02 4.66
N SER A 268 2.00 -8.24 5.02
CA SER A 268 2.82 -7.25 5.72
C SER A 268 3.10 -6.02 4.83
N ASN A 269 2.70 -4.83 5.26
CA ASN A 269 3.06 -3.57 4.59
C ASN A 269 4.56 -3.22 4.70
N VAL A 270 5.30 -3.95 5.54
CA VAL A 270 6.74 -3.78 5.72
C VAL A 270 7.50 -4.70 4.78
N THR A 271 7.26 -6.00 4.86
CA THR A 271 8.10 -7.02 4.22
C THR A 271 7.49 -7.62 2.96
N GLY A 272 6.22 -7.30 2.68
CA GLY A 272 5.44 -7.91 1.61
C GLY A 272 5.03 -9.35 1.86
N ILE A 273 5.44 -9.97 2.98
CA ILE A 273 5.14 -11.37 3.29
C ILE A 273 3.63 -11.57 3.31
N ALA A 274 3.17 -12.55 2.52
CA ALA A 274 1.77 -12.91 2.43
C ALA A 274 1.40 -13.90 3.55
N THR A 275 0.26 -13.63 4.19
CA THR A 275 -0.36 -14.57 5.13
C THR A 275 -1.11 -15.64 4.35
N ASP A 276 -1.02 -16.91 4.77
CA ASP A 276 -2.01 -17.91 4.37
C ASP A 276 -3.33 -17.64 5.11
N THR A 277 -4.08 -16.67 4.61
CA THR A 277 -5.33 -16.19 5.20
C THR A 277 -6.36 -17.30 5.31
N ARG A 278 -6.34 -18.26 4.40
CA ARG A 278 -7.27 -19.40 4.43
C ARG A 278 -6.91 -20.39 5.53
N ALA A 279 -5.61 -20.65 5.77
CA ALA A 279 -5.18 -21.47 6.88
C ALA A 279 -5.54 -20.83 8.23
N VAL A 280 -5.31 -19.52 8.37
CA VAL A 280 -5.69 -18.75 9.57
C VAL A 280 -7.20 -18.79 9.78
N ALA A 281 -8.01 -18.55 8.74
CA ALA A 281 -9.46 -18.60 8.83
C ALA A 281 -9.97 -19.96 9.29
N ARG A 282 -9.46 -21.06 8.69
CA ARG A 282 -9.81 -22.42 9.12
C ARG A 282 -9.47 -22.68 10.57
N LEU A 283 -8.32 -22.20 11.05
CA LEU A 283 -7.93 -22.37 12.44
C LEU A 283 -8.87 -21.60 13.38
N LEU A 284 -9.19 -20.35 13.06
CA LEU A 284 -10.12 -19.53 13.84
C LEU A 284 -11.52 -20.16 13.91
N HIS A 285 -12.09 -20.54 12.77
CA HIS A 285 -13.43 -21.12 12.71
C HIS A 285 -13.54 -22.47 13.44
N ARG A 286 -12.50 -23.32 13.39
CA ARG A 286 -12.46 -24.57 14.18
C ARG A 286 -12.62 -24.34 15.69
N HIS A 287 -12.32 -23.13 16.16
CA HIS A 287 -12.42 -22.74 17.57
C HIS A 287 -13.53 -21.71 17.82
N GLY A 288 -14.48 -21.57 16.89
CA GLY A 288 -15.64 -20.68 17.01
C GLY A 288 -15.32 -19.19 16.96
N ALA A 289 -14.14 -18.81 16.44
CA ALA A 289 -13.73 -17.42 16.30
C ALA A 289 -14.02 -16.90 14.89
N PHE A 290 -14.42 -15.63 14.79
CA PHE A 290 -14.56 -14.94 13.50
C PHE A 290 -13.19 -14.69 12.84
N ALA A 291 -13.11 -14.75 11.52
CA ALA A 291 -11.90 -14.53 10.75
C ALA A 291 -11.95 -13.21 9.96
N CYS A 292 -11.20 -12.21 10.42
CA CYS A 292 -11.17 -10.88 9.84
C CYS A 292 -9.77 -10.51 9.32
N PHE A 293 -9.69 -9.88 8.14
CA PHE A 293 -8.41 -9.65 7.47
C PHE A 293 -8.18 -8.22 6.95
N ASP A 294 -6.96 -7.70 7.19
CA ASP A 294 -6.47 -6.46 6.60
C ASP A 294 -5.93 -6.70 5.19
N PHE A 295 -6.68 -6.26 4.19
CA PHE A 295 -6.26 -6.28 2.79
C PHE A 295 -5.72 -4.93 2.31
N ALA A 296 -5.40 -3.98 3.20
CA ALA A 296 -4.89 -2.67 2.78
C ALA A 296 -3.61 -2.79 1.93
N ALA A 297 -2.65 -3.65 2.34
CA ALA A 297 -1.40 -3.81 1.59
C ALA A 297 -1.56 -4.67 0.33
N SER A 298 -2.38 -5.74 0.40
CA SER A 298 -2.49 -6.74 -0.67
C SER A 298 -3.64 -6.52 -1.65
N GLY A 299 -4.71 -5.86 -1.23
CA GLY A 299 -5.93 -5.67 -2.01
C GLY A 299 -5.73 -5.12 -3.44
N PRO A 300 -4.78 -4.19 -3.69
CA PRO A 300 -4.49 -3.74 -5.05
C PRO A 300 -3.96 -4.82 -5.99
N TYR A 301 -3.44 -5.93 -5.43
CA TYR A 301 -2.60 -6.89 -6.14
C TYR A 301 -3.19 -8.30 -6.20
N VAL A 302 -3.92 -8.72 -5.15
CA VAL A 302 -4.41 -10.11 -5.01
C VAL A 302 -5.91 -10.20 -5.23
N GLU A 303 -6.40 -11.35 -5.68
CA GLU A 303 -7.83 -11.64 -5.64
C GLU A 303 -8.35 -11.57 -4.19
N ILE A 304 -9.43 -10.84 -3.97
CA ILE A 304 -10.12 -10.78 -2.68
C ILE A 304 -11.38 -11.59 -2.84
N ASN A 305 -11.52 -12.66 -2.07
CA ASN A 305 -12.72 -13.47 -2.10
C ASN A 305 -13.18 -13.74 -0.66
N MET A 306 -14.23 -13.03 -0.24
CA MET A 306 -14.87 -13.15 1.07
C MET A 306 -15.23 -14.60 1.38
N ARG A 307 -15.66 -15.36 0.38
CA ARG A 307 -16.13 -16.73 0.56
C ARG A 307 -15.08 -17.73 0.07
N SER A 308 -15.20 -18.96 0.55
CA SER A 308 -14.39 -20.08 0.09
C SER A 308 -15.30 -21.22 -0.35
N ARG A 309 -14.74 -22.16 -1.12
CA ARG A 309 -15.43 -23.41 -1.46
C ARG A 309 -15.54 -24.34 -0.27
N ASP A 310 -14.60 -24.26 0.68
CA ASP A 310 -14.68 -24.94 1.96
C ASP A 310 -15.34 -24.06 3.01
N GLU A 311 -16.22 -24.64 3.84
CA GLU A 311 -17.03 -23.91 4.82
C GLU A 311 -16.18 -23.11 5.83
N LEU A 312 -15.02 -23.65 6.23
CA LEU A 312 -14.15 -23.04 7.23
C LEU A 312 -13.13 -22.05 6.65
N GLY A 313 -13.00 -21.96 5.32
CA GLY A 313 -12.01 -21.11 4.67
C GLY A 313 -12.49 -19.70 4.35
N GLY A 314 -13.79 -19.41 4.57
CA GLY A 314 -14.37 -18.08 4.35
C GLY A 314 -13.79 -17.01 5.28
N TYR A 315 -14.09 -15.76 4.99
CA TYR A 315 -13.81 -14.62 5.86
C TYR A 315 -15.13 -14.06 6.41
N ASP A 316 -15.07 -13.49 7.59
CA ASP A 316 -16.20 -12.80 8.21
C ASP A 316 -16.11 -11.29 8.07
N ALA A 317 -14.90 -10.75 7.96
CA ALA A 317 -14.69 -9.36 7.55
C ALA A 317 -13.43 -9.17 6.73
N VAL A 318 -13.53 -8.29 5.75
CA VAL A 318 -12.41 -7.79 4.95
C VAL A 318 -12.41 -6.27 5.03
N TYR A 319 -11.30 -5.69 5.45
CA TYR A 319 -11.08 -4.25 5.45
C TYR A 319 -9.97 -3.87 4.48
N LEU A 320 -10.18 -2.80 3.71
CA LEU A 320 -9.18 -2.30 2.76
C LEU A 320 -9.26 -0.79 2.54
N SER A 321 -8.20 -0.27 1.93
CA SER A 321 -8.01 1.14 1.60
C SER A 321 -7.85 1.29 0.09
N PRO A 322 -8.91 1.64 -0.66
CA PRO A 322 -8.81 1.76 -2.10
C PRO A 322 -7.85 2.88 -2.55
N HIS A 323 -7.46 3.84 -1.70
CA HIS A 323 -6.39 4.79 -2.05
C HIS A 323 -5.04 4.14 -2.37
N LYS A 324 -4.82 2.88 -1.96
CA LYS A 324 -3.65 2.08 -2.31
C LYS A 324 -3.76 1.41 -3.69
N PHE A 325 -4.95 1.40 -4.29
CA PHE A 325 -5.17 0.94 -5.65
C PHE A 325 -4.74 2.04 -6.62
N ILE A 326 -4.20 1.65 -7.77
CA ILE A 326 -3.98 2.60 -8.87
C ILE A 326 -5.33 3.19 -9.30
N GLY A 327 -5.42 4.51 -9.39
CA GLY A 327 -6.65 5.26 -9.62
C GLY A 327 -7.48 5.56 -8.37
N GLY A 328 -7.10 5.01 -7.22
CA GLY A 328 -7.86 5.11 -5.99
C GLY A 328 -7.64 6.31 -5.05
N PRO A 329 -6.65 7.22 -5.20
CA PRO A 329 -6.57 8.39 -4.32
C PRO A 329 -7.91 9.15 -4.20
N GLY A 330 -8.33 9.52 -2.99
CA GLY A 330 -9.62 10.18 -2.72
C GLY A 330 -10.82 9.23 -2.53
N THR A 331 -10.58 7.92 -2.43
CA THR A 331 -11.61 6.90 -2.13
C THR A 331 -11.80 6.67 -0.62
N PRO A 332 -12.94 6.10 -0.20
CA PRO A 332 -13.21 5.84 1.20
C PRO A 332 -12.67 4.48 1.62
N GLY A 333 -12.46 4.28 2.92
CA GLY A 333 -12.22 2.95 3.50
C GLY A 333 -13.43 2.05 3.31
N ILE A 334 -13.19 0.75 3.12
CA ILE A 334 -14.25 -0.23 2.87
C ILE A 334 -14.17 -1.34 3.90
N LEU A 335 -15.31 -1.65 4.50
CA LEU A 335 -15.57 -2.85 5.28
C LEU A 335 -16.57 -3.71 4.52
N LEU A 336 -16.18 -4.93 4.14
CA LEU A 336 -17.13 -5.97 3.75
C LEU A 336 -17.21 -6.96 4.92
N MET A 337 -18.39 -7.18 5.47
CA MET A 337 -18.57 -8.08 6.61
C MET A 337 -19.75 -9.02 6.43
N SER A 338 -19.69 -10.19 7.05
CA SER A 338 -20.84 -11.06 7.19
C SER A 338 -21.89 -10.41 8.08
N ASN A 339 -23.15 -10.51 7.69
CA ASN A 339 -24.29 -10.01 8.48
C ASN A 339 -24.34 -10.65 9.89
N SER A 340 -23.77 -11.84 10.07
CA SER A 340 -23.67 -12.52 11.38
C SER A 340 -22.81 -11.76 12.41
N MET A 341 -21.92 -10.87 11.95
CA MET A 341 -21.12 -10.02 12.83
C MET A 341 -21.89 -8.80 13.33
N TYR A 342 -22.98 -8.40 12.68
CA TYR A 342 -23.70 -7.18 13.02
C TYR A 342 -24.50 -7.37 14.33
N ARG A 343 -24.06 -6.74 15.43
CA ARG A 343 -24.64 -6.94 16.77
C ARG A 343 -25.60 -5.84 17.22
N LEU A 344 -25.70 -4.73 16.49
CA LEU A 344 -26.62 -3.66 16.84
C LEU A 344 -28.10 -4.06 16.65
N GLY A 345 -28.40 -5.01 15.76
CA GLY A 345 -29.78 -5.50 15.56
C GLY A 345 -30.78 -4.37 15.37
N SER A 346 -31.79 -4.30 16.24
CA SER A 346 -32.83 -3.26 16.26
C SER A 346 -32.47 -2.00 17.08
N LEU A 347 -31.30 -1.93 17.73
CA LEU A 347 -30.81 -0.72 18.40
C LEU A 347 -30.60 0.41 17.37
N PRO A 348 -30.15 1.62 17.75
CA PRO A 348 -29.67 2.59 16.76
C PRO A 348 -28.42 2.11 15.99
N PRO A 349 -28.18 2.56 14.74
CA PRO A 349 -26.95 2.26 13.98
C PRO A 349 -25.71 2.85 14.63
N SER A 350 -24.52 2.46 14.14
CA SER A 350 -23.25 2.98 14.68
C SER A 350 -23.14 4.50 14.61
N THR A 351 -23.74 5.09 13.57
CA THR A 351 -23.81 6.52 13.33
C THR A 351 -25.25 6.89 12.96
N CYS A 352 -25.94 7.62 13.83
CA CYS A 352 -27.28 8.12 13.55
C CYS A 352 -27.23 9.43 12.75
N GLY A 353 -28.09 9.56 11.76
CA GLY A 353 -28.22 10.78 10.96
C GLY A 353 -29.29 10.65 9.88
N GLY A 354 -29.49 11.73 9.11
CA GLY A 354 -30.35 11.68 7.93
C GLY A 354 -29.93 10.56 6.97
N GLY A 355 -30.89 9.94 6.26
CA GLY A 355 -30.61 8.83 5.36
C GLY A 355 -30.54 7.44 6.02
N THR A 356 -30.59 7.33 7.34
CA THR A 356 -30.59 6.02 8.07
C THR A 356 -31.96 5.58 8.57
N VAL A 357 -32.96 6.46 8.47
CA VAL A 357 -34.28 6.32 9.09
C VAL A 357 -35.38 6.28 8.02
N ALA A 358 -36.35 5.41 8.24
CA ALA A 358 -37.62 5.42 7.51
C ALA A 358 -38.62 6.42 8.12
N TYR A 359 -38.57 6.63 9.44
CA TYR A 359 -39.46 7.55 10.15
C TYR A 359 -38.85 8.05 11.46
N VAL A 360 -39.07 9.33 11.78
CA VAL A 360 -38.71 9.97 13.05
C VAL A 360 -39.86 10.89 13.45
N ASN A 361 -40.26 10.88 14.72
CA ASN A 361 -41.23 11.82 15.27
C ASN A 361 -40.62 12.69 16.38
N GLY A 362 -41.33 13.73 16.80
CA GLY A 362 -40.89 14.67 17.84
C GLY A 362 -41.40 14.36 19.25
N PHE A 363 -42.00 13.20 19.47
CA PHE A 363 -42.72 12.87 20.71
C PHE A 363 -42.04 11.77 21.53
N ASN A 364 -41.61 10.69 20.90
CA ASN A 364 -40.91 9.58 21.56
C ASN A 364 -39.80 9.02 20.65
N GLU A 365 -38.60 8.87 21.21
CA GLU A 365 -37.46 8.29 20.51
C GLU A 365 -37.70 6.82 20.13
N GLU A 366 -38.45 6.07 20.94
CA GLU A 366 -38.77 4.65 20.71
C GLU A 366 -39.58 4.42 19.43
N ASP A 367 -40.25 5.45 18.90
CA ASP A 367 -41.01 5.38 17.64
C ASP A 367 -40.12 5.59 16.40
N THR A 368 -38.81 5.82 16.59
CA THR A 368 -37.86 5.97 15.48
C THR A 368 -37.68 4.65 14.74
N LEU A 369 -37.99 4.66 13.44
CA LEU A 369 -37.83 3.49 12.59
C LEU A 369 -36.57 3.65 11.75
N TYR A 370 -35.56 2.84 12.03
CA TYR A 370 -34.35 2.71 11.22
C TYR A 370 -34.57 1.74 10.05
N TYR A 371 -33.81 1.88 8.97
CA TYR A 371 -33.84 0.91 7.88
C TYR A 371 -33.34 -0.47 8.31
N ASP A 372 -33.98 -1.54 7.82
CA ASP A 372 -33.58 -2.92 8.15
C ASP A 372 -32.29 -3.35 7.46
N LYS A 373 -32.03 -2.85 6.25
CA LYS A 373 -30.85 -3.22 5.46
C LYS A 373 -29.60 -2.55 6.03
N ILE A 374 -28.67 -3.36 6.53
CA ILE A 374 -27.41 -2.90 7.16
C ILE A 374 -26.67 -1.85 6.31
N GLU A 375 -26.56 -2.07 4.99
CA GLU A 375 -25.86 -1.15 4.09
C GLU A 375 -26.48 0.25 4.04
N GLU A 376 -27.81 0.36 4.13
CA GLU A 376 -28.52 1.65 4.16
C GLU A 376 -28.46 2.26 5.57
N ARG A 377 -28.56 1.41 6.58
CA ARG A 377 -28.54 1.80 7.99
C ARG A 377 -27.21 2.40 8.45
N GLU A 378 -26.11 1.98 7.82
CA GLU A 378 -24.74 2.35 8.17
C GLU A 378 -24.12 3.41 7.24
N ASP A 379 -24.91 3.94 6.29
CA ASP A 379 -24.51 4.96 5.30
C ASP A 379 -25.10 6.34 5.65
N ALA A 380 -24.90 6.75 6.90
CA ALA A 380 -25.51 7.95 7.47
C ALA A 380 -25.06 9.27 6.83
N GLY A 381 -25.99 10.22 6.75
CA GLY A 381 -25.79 11.55 6.19
C GLY A 381 -25.76 11.55 4.67
N THR A 382 -25.15 12.58 4.08
CA THR A 382 -24.82 12.54 2.64
C THR A 382 -23.71 11.51 2.42
N PRO A 383 -23.95 10.45 1.66
CA PRO A 383 -22.98 9.38 1.52
C PRO A 383 -21.79 9.82 0.66
N GLN A 384 -20.75 8.98 0.66
CA GLN A 384 -19.48 9.21 -0.03
C GLN A 384 -19.57 8.99 -1.55
N ILE A 385 -20.60 9.54 -2.20
CA ILE A 385 -21.05 9.24 -3.58
C ILE A 385 -19.90 9.16 -4.60
N ILE A 386 -19.20 10.28 -4.83
CA ILE A 386 -18.12 10.34 -5.84
C ILE A 386 -16.98 9.39 -5.45
N GLN A 387 -16.72 9.24 -4.14
CA GLN A 387 -15.67 8.39 -3.64
C GLN A 387 -16.01 6.90 -3.84
N LYS A 388 -17.28 6.49 -3.71
CA LYS A 388 -17.78 5.14 -4.04
C LYS A 388 -17.59 4.84 -5.52
N ILE A 389 -17.98 5.77 -6.40
CA ILE A 389 -17.83 5.63 -7.85
C ILE A 389 -16.35 5.50 -8.22
N ARG A 390 -15.50 6.36 -7.66
CA ARG A 390 -14.05 6.30 -7.87
C ARG A 390 -13.45 4.98 -7.40
N ALA A 391 -13.89 4.46 -6.25
CA ALA A 391 -13.45 3.17 -5.73
C ALA A 391 -13.84 2.05 -6.70
N ALA A 392 -15.07 2.06 -7.22
CA ALA A 392 -15.51 1.06 -8.20
C ALA A 392 -14.67 1.13 -9.49
N LEU A 393 -14.31 2.33 -9.97
CA LEU A 393 -13.42 2.47 -11.13
C LEU A 393 -12.00 1.95 -10.85
N ALA A 394 -11.46 2.16 -9.66
CA ALA A 394 -10.15 1.61 -9.27
C ALA A 394 -10.19 0.06 -9.19
N PHE A 395 -11.27 -0.51 -8.67
CA PHE A 395 -11.51 -1.96 -8.72
C PHE A 395 -11.64 -2.45 -10.17
N TRP A 396 -12.37 -1.72 -11.02
CA TRP A 396 -12.55 -2.07 -12.43
C TRP A 396 -11.21 -2.12 -13.17
N VAL A 397 -10.29 -1.19 -12.92
CA VAL A 397 -8.94 -1.24 -13.49
C VAL A 397 -8.23 -2.53 -13.09
N LYS A 398 -8.29 -2.91 -11.81
CA LYS A 398 -7.68 -4.16 -11.33
C LYS A 398 -8.30 -5.39 -12.02
N GLU A 399 -9.63 -5.46 -12.15
CA GLU A 399 -10.32 -6.54 -12.87
C GLU A 399 -9.94 -6.58 -14.36
N TYR A 400 -9.83 -5.41 -14.99
CA TYR A 400 -9.47 -5.27 -16.40
C TYR A 400 -8.07 -5.81 -16.69
N ILE A 401 -7.10 -5.53 -15.81
CA ILE A 401 -5.74 -6.11 -15.93
C ILE A 401 -5.76 -7.61 -15.62
N GLY A 402 -6.47 -8.01 -14.56
CA GLY A 402 -6.65 -9.40 -14.17
C GLY A 402 -5.55 -9.93 -13.24
N TYR A 403 -5.95 -10.79 -12.30
CA TYR A 403 -5.09 -11.23 -11.18
C TYR A 403 -3.88 -12.07 -11.62
N GLU A 404 -4.02 -12.91 -12.64
CA GLU A 404 -2.93 -13.75 -13.12
C GLU A 404 -1.79 -12.92 -13.70
N LEU A 405 -2.11 -11.86 -14.43
CA LEU A 405 -1.12 -10.95 -15.01
C LEU A 405 -0.44 -10.12 -13.92
N ILE A 406 -1.20 -9.69 -12.91
CA ILE A 406 -0.65 -9.00 -11.74
C ILE A 406 0.32 -9.91 -10.97
N ASP A 407 -0.10 -11.12 -10.59
CA ASP A 407 0.73 -12.10 -9.86
C ASP A 407 2.01 -12.44 -10.64
N LEU A 408 1.92 -12.54 -11.97
CA LEU A 408 3.05 -12.81 -12.84
C LEU A 408 4.11 -11.69 -12.80
N HIS A 409 3.68 -10.43 -12.97
CA HIS A 409 4.59 -9.29 -12.97
C HIS A 409 5.17 -9.01 -11.58
N GLU A 410 4.35 -9.10 -10.54
CA GLU A 410 4.80 -8.96 -9.15
C GLU A 410 5.85 -10.04 -8.81
N SER A 411 5.57 -11.31 -9.15
CA SER A 411 6.52 -12.41 -8.91
C SER A 411 7.83 -12.18 -9.65
N PHE A 412 7.78 -11.74 -10.91
CA PHE A 412 8.98 -11.41 -11.69
C PHE A 412 9.84 -10.34 -11.01
N TYR A 413 9.23 -9.22 -10.58
CA TYR A 413 9.97 -8.13 -9.95
C TYR A 413 10.55 -8.52 -8.60
N ILE A 414 9.76 -9.16 -7.74
CA ILE A 414 10.22 -9.50 -6.40
C ILE A 414 11.27 -10.61 -6.38
N GLU A 415 11.12 -11.65 -7.21
CA GLU A 415 12.13 -12.72 -7.32
C GLU A 415 13.46 -12.16 -7.85
N THR A 416 13.40 -11.29 -8.86
CA THR A 416 14.59 -10.66 -9.44
C THR A 416 15.28 -9.74 -8.43
N ALA A 417 14.51 -8.91 -7.73
CA ALA A 417 15.06 -7.98 -6.73
C ALA A 417 15.68 -8.73 -5.54
N LEU A 418 15.01 -9.75 -5.00
CA LEU A 418 15.55 -10.57 -3.91
C LEU A 418 16.84 -11.28 -4.31
N ARG A 419 16.92 -11.82 -5.54
CA ARG A 419 18.13 -12.48 -6.03
C ARG A 419 19.33 -11.54 -6.01
N ARG A 420 19.16 -10.33 -6.56
CA ARG A 420 20.22 -9.33 -6.64
C ARG A 420 20.63 -8.81 -5.26
N LEU A 421 19.67 -8.41 -4.43
CA LEU A 421 19.96 -7.79 -3.14
C LEU A 421 20.52 -8.77 -2.11
N ARG A 422 20.15 -10.06 -2.16
CA ARG A 422 20.71 -11.07 -1.25
C ARG A 422 22.20 -11.34 -1.48
N GLN A 423 22.70 -11.08 -2.68
CA GLN A 423 24.11 -11.23 -3.02
C GLN A 423 24.94 -9.99 -2.64
N ASN A 424 24.28 -8.87 -2.32
CA ASN A 424 24.95 -7.63 -1.99
C ASN A 424 25.34 -7.62 -0.49
N PRO A 425 26.64 -7.59 -0.14
CA PRO A 425 27.09 -7.62 1.26
C PRO A 425 26.71 -6.37 2.05
N ASN A 426 26.39 -5.27 1.38
CA ASN A 426 26.03 -4.00 1.99
C ASN A 426 24.52 -3.85 2.20
N ILE A 427 23.69 -4.82 1.80
CA ILE A 427 22.24 -4.70 1.88
C ILE A 427 21.65 -5.89 2.64
N LYS A 428 20.89 -5.60 3.69
CA LYS A 428 20.11 -6.61 4.42
C LYS A 428 18.62 -6.40 4.17
N VAL A 429 18.01 -7.31 3.42
CA VAL A 429 16.55 -7.35 3.25
C VAL A 429 15.90 -7.84 4.54
N LEU A 430 14.85 -7.15 4.99
CA LEU A 430 14.13 -7.49 6.21
C LEU A 430 13.04 -8.56 5.96
N GLY A 431 12.81 -9.39 6.98
CA GLY A 431 11.85 -10.51 6.96
C GLY A 431 12.34 -11.75 6.20
N ASN A 432 11.52 -12.80 6.20
CA ASN A 432 11.85 -14.09 5.58
C ASN A 432 11.93 -13.99 4.04
N THR A 433 13.14 -14.01 3.48
CA THR A 433 13.41 -13.88 2.02
C THR A 433 13.02 -15.10 1.16
N LYS A 434 12.49 -16.17 1.76
CA LYS A 434 12.02 -17.36 1.06
C LYS A 434 10.49 -17.44 0.99
N ALA A 435 9.79 -16.75 1.89
CA ALA A 435 8.34 -16.73 1.93
C ALA A 435 7.72 -16.01 0.72
N LYS A 436 6.53 -16.47 0.29
CA LYS A 436 5.74 -15.78 -0.74
C LYS A 436 5.46 -14.35 -0.26
N ARG A 437 5.69 -13.38 -1.14
CA ARG A 437 5.51 -11.96 -0.84
C ARG A 437 5.08 -11.15 -2.06
N LEU A 438 4.45 -10.02 -1.81
CA LEU A 438 4.27 -8.96 -2.79
C LEU A 438 5.61 -8.27 -3.08
N SER A 439 5.65 -7.46 -4.14
CA SER A 439 6.84 -6.69 -4.52
C SER A 439 7.08 -5.49 -3.61
N ILE A 440 7.18 -5.75 -2.30
CA ILE A 440 7.45 -4.77 -1.25
C ILE A 440 8.75 -5.20 -0.59
N LEU A 441 9.73 -4.29 -0.57
CA LEU A 441 11.05 -4.55 0.00
C LEU A 441 11.39 -3.50 1.02
N SER A 442 11.56 -3.94 2.26
CA SER A 442 12.20 -3.17 3.32
C SER A 442 13.62 -3.69 3.51
N PHE A 443 14.59 -2.79 3.59
CA PHE A 443 16.00 -3.15 3.69
C PHE A 443 16.81 -2.13 4.48
N LEU A 444 17.93 -2.61 5.01
CA LEU A 444 18.98 -1.81 5.65
C LEU A 444 20.18 -1.74 4.71
N VAL A 445 20.89 -0.62 4.74
CA VAL A 445 22.14 -0.42 4.00
C VAL A 445 23.28 -0.27 4.99
N TYR A 446 24.32 -1.08 4.87
CA TYR A 446 25.53 -1.01 5.67
C TYR A 446 26.66 -0.35 4.85
N PRO A 447 27.44 0.57 5.45
CA PRO A 447 28.61 1.15 4.78
C PRO A 447 29.57 0.09 4.24
N SER A 448 30.09 0.31 3.03
CA SER A 448 31.13 -0.53 2.45
C SER A 448 32.48 -0.09 3.03
N THR A 449 32.91 -0.76 4.11
CA THR A 449 34.21 -0.48 4.74
C THR A 449 35.27 -1.46 4.26
N THR A 450 36.54 -1.04 4.22
CA THR A 450 37.71 -1.88 3.89
C THR A 450 38.00 -2.98 4.93
N ARG A 451 37.23 -3.05 6.02
CA ARG A 451 37.30 -4.13 7.00
C ARG A 451 36.50 -5.33 6.47
N THR A 452 37.24 -6.37 6.09
CA THR A 452 36.70 -7.65 5.64
C THR A 452 35.64 -8.17 6.60
N HIS A 453 34.45 -8.47 6.09
CA HIS A 453 33.40 -9.21 6.80
C HIS A 453 33.87 -10.65 7.07
N SER A 454 34.66 -10.86 8.11
CA SER A 454 34.98 -12.20 8.61
C SER A 454 33.87 -12.64 9.56
N SER A 455 32.91 -13.40 9.02
CA SER A 455 31.86 -14.14 9.75
C SER A 455 30.75 -13.32 10.41
N ILE A 456 29.60 -13.99 10.56
CA ILE A 456 28.31 -13.48 11.06
C ILE A 456 28.33 -13.22 12.59
N ASP A 457 29.41 -13.58 13.28
CA ASP A 457 29.50 -13.58 14.75
C ASP A 457 30.35 -12.46 15.36
N ASP A 458 30.76 -11.45 14.58
CA ASP A 458 31.51 -10.27 15.08
C ASP A 458 30.55 -9.26 15.77
N LEU A 459 29.99 -9.69 16.92
CA LEU A 459 28.98 -8.95 17.69
C LEU A 459 29.57 -7.77 18.49
N ASP A 460 30.89 -7.68 18.61
CA ASP A 460 31.58 -6.65 19.41
C ASP A 460 31.99 -5.40 18.62
N ASN A 461 31.95 -5.41 17.28
CA ASN A 461 32.30 -4.26 16.43
C ASN A 461 31.16 -3.90 15.46
N LYS A 462 29.92 -3.76 15.96
CA LYS A 462 28.71 -3.54 15.16
C LYS A 462 28.81 -2.28 14.27
N ILE A 463 29.11 -2.47 12.99
CA ILE A 463 28.88 -1.47 11.94
C ILE A 463 27.36 -1.21 11.90
N GLN A 464 26.97 0.02 12.16
CA GLN A 464 25.56 0.41 12.13
C GLN A 464 25.10 0.64 10.69
N PRO A 465 23.85 0.30 10.36
CA PRO A 465 23.30 0.64 9.05
C PRO A 465 23.14 2.16 8.91
N LEU A 466 23.19 2.64 7.68
CA LEU A 466 22.76 3.98 7.32
C LEU A 466 21.29 4.17 7.73
N ASN A 467 20.96 5.39 8.19
CA ASN A 467 19.60 5.73 8.57
C ASN A 467 18.65 5.55 7.36
N GLY A 468 17.52 4.86 7.56
CA GLY A 468 16.59 4.56 6.47
C GLY A 468 15.98 5.80 5.78
N ARG A 469 15.85 6.92 6.51
CA ARG A 469 15.42 8.21 5.92
C ARG A 469 16.54 8.87 5.12
N PHE A 470 17.80 8.70 5.53
CA PHE A 470 18.94 9.15 4.74
C PHE A 470 19.00 8.44 3.40
N VAL A 471 18.90 7.11 3.40
CA VAL A 471 18.90 6.30 2.17
C VAL A 471 17.72 6.70 1.25
N ALA A 472 16.52 6.91 1.81
CA ALA A 472 15.39 7.41 1.03
C ALA A 472 15.63 8.83 0.46
N LYS A 473 16.28 9.72 1.24
CA LYS A 473 16.68 11.06 0.80
C LYS A 473 17.69 10.99 -0.35
N LEU A 474 18.67 10.09 -0.30
CA LEU A 474 19.63 9.88 -1.39
C LEU A 474 18.96 9.33 -2.64
N LEU A 475 18.04 8.37 -2.52
CA LEU A 475 17.24 7.87 -3.65
C LEU A 475 16.48 9.02 -4.34
N ASN A 476 15.87 9.91 -3.56
CA ASN A 476 15.19 11.09 -4.09
C ASN A 476 16.15 12.07 -4.76
N ASP A 477 17.18 12.51 -4.04
CA ASP A 477 18.02 13.63 -4.47
C ASP A 477 18.92 13.24 -5.64
N LEU A 478 19.52 12.04 -5.61
CA LEU A 478 20.44 11.60 -6.66
C LEU A 478 19.70 11.08 -7.89
N PHE A 479 18.52 10.47 -7.73
CA PHE A 479 17.89 9.66 -8.77
C PHE A 479 16.43 9.99 -9.06
N GLY A 480 15.78 10.85 -8.28
CA GLY A 480 14.33 11.11 -8.40
C GLY A 480 13.43 9.97 -7.90
N ILE A 481 14.01 8.96 -7.26
CA ILE A 481 13.30 7.76 -6.80
C ILE A 481 12.58 8.05 -5.49
N GLN A 482 11.25 7.92 -5.49
CA GLN A 482 10.39 8.18 -4.35
C GLN A 482 10.25 6.90 -3.51
N ALA A 483 11.16 6.73 -2.55
CA ALA A 483 11.13 5.66 -1.55
C ALA A 483 10.64 6.18 -0.20
N ARG A 484 10.42 5.29 0.77
CA ARG A 484 10.01 5.65 2.14
C ARG A 484 11.03 5.24 3.17
N GLY A 485 11.43 6.16 4.04
CA GLY A 485 12.27 5.88 5.22
C GLY A 485 11.47 5.92 6.53
N GLY A 486 11.77 5.01 7.46
CA GLY A 486 11.19 4.98 8.82
C GLY A 486 10.60 3.62 9.20
N CYS A 487 9.68 3.60 10.18
CA CYS A 487 9.09 2.38 10.73
C CYS A 487 7.75 1.94 10.10
N ALA A 488 7.31 2.63 9.03
CA ALA A 488 6.12 2.30 8.22
C ALA A 488 4.84 1.94 9.02
N CYS A 489 4.62 2.60 10.16
CA CYS A 489 3.46 2.36 11.06
C CYS A 489 3.35 0.90 11.54
N ALA A 490 4.48 0.24 11.75
CA ALA A 490 4.58 -1.15 12.21
C ALA A 490 5.65 -1.28 13.31
N GLY A 491 5.57 -0.41 14.32
CA GLY A 491 6.56 -0.31 15.41
C GLY A 491 6.92 -1.65 16.08
N PRO A 492 5.94 -2.42 16.59
CA PRO A 492 6.20 -3.72 17.21
C PRO A 492 6.91 -4.71 16.27
N TYR A 493 6.46 -4.82 15.02
CA TYR A 493 7.14 -5.68 14.05
C TYR A 493 8.54 -5.18 13.70
N GLY A 494 8.72 -3.86 13.64
CA GLY A 494 10.01 -3.21 13.49
C GLY A 494 10.97 -3.57 14.62
N HIS A 495 10.49 -3.70 15.87
CA HIS A 495 11.32 -4.17 16.97
C HIS A 495 11.79 -5.61 16.75
N SER A 496 10.89 -6.51 16.34
CA SER A 496 11.27 -7.89 16.01
C SER A 496 12.27 -7.96 14.85
N LEU A 497 12.08 -7.16 13.79
CA LEU A 497 12.96 -7.15 12.62
C LEU A 497 14.35 -6.57 12.91
N LEU A 498 14.45 -5.65 13.87
CA LEU A 498 15.67 -4.93 14.22
C LEU A 498 16.29 -5.40 15.55
N ASN A 499 15.74 -6.45 16.15
CA ASN A 499 16.16 -6.99 17.45
C ASN A 499 16.18 -5.93 18.55
N VAL A 500 15.13 -5.10 18.62
CA VAL A 500 14.95 -4.12 19.69
C VAL A 500 14.23 -4.80 20.85
N ASP A 501 14.95 -5.05 21.93
CA ASP A 501 14.38 -5.60 23.16
C ASP A 501 13.63 -4.52 23.97
N GLU A 502 13.01 -4.94 25.07
CA GLU A 502 12.24 -4.05 25.95
C GLU A 502 13.09 -2.92 26.51
N LYS A 503 14.32 -3.21 26.96
CA LYS A 503 15.24 -2.21 27.53
C LYS A 503 15.56 -1.12 26.52
N LEU A 504 16.01 -1.51 25.32
CA LEU A 504 16.31 -0.58 24.24
C LEU A 504 15.06 0.19 23.79
N SER A 505 13.90 -0.48 23.74
CA SER A 505 12.63 0.17 23.40
C SER A 505 12.27 1.28 24.40
N LEU A 506 12.41 1.02 25.70
CA LEU A 506 12.17 2.01 26.75
C LEU A 506 13.20 3.14 26.74
N GLY A 507 14.47 2.83 26.46
CA GLY A 507 15.52 3.83 26.24
C GLY A 507 15.19 4.77 25.07
N ILE A 508 14.80 4.21 23.91
CA ILE A 508 14.36 4.99 22.75
C ILE A 508 13.15 5.86 23.10
N ARG A 509 12.15 5.32 23.82
CA ARG A 509 10.99 6.09 24.28
C ARG A 509 11.42 7.28 25.14
N SER A 510 12.31 7.07 26.10
CA SER A 510 12.82 8.11 27.00
C SER A 510 13.51 9.24 26.22
N VAL A 511 14.33 8.88 25.23
CA VAL A 511 14.98 9.87 24.35
C VAL A 511 13.96 10.64 23.49
N ILE A 512 12.93 9.97 22.96
CA ILE A 512 11.86 10.63 22.19
C ILE A 512 11.07 11.60 23.08
N GLN A 513 10.80 11.26 24.35
CA GLN A 513 10.12 12.15 25.31
C GLN A 513 10.90 13.44 25.58
N LYS A 514 12.23 13.40 25.42
CA LYS A 514 13.12 14.57 25.50
C LYS A 514 13.15 15.41 24.21
N GLY A 515 12.43 15.00 23.16
CA GLY A 515 12.30 15.74 21.90
C GLY A 515 13.10 15.18 20.73
N TYR A 516 13.94 14.16 20.94
CA TYR A 516 14.81 13.61 19.89
C TYR A 516 14.11 12.49 19.09
N ASN A 517 13.24 12.86 18.14
CA ASN A 517 12.54 11.87 17.30
C ASN A 517 13.46 11.11 16.33
N GLY A 518 14.69 11.59 16.11
CA GLY A 518 15.70 10.95 15.26
C GLY A 518 16.14 9.57 15.74
N MET A 519 15.87 9.22 17.00
CA MET A 519 16.14 7.88 17.55
C MET A 519 15.14 6.81 17.12
N LYS A 520 14.03 7.19 16.44
CA LYS A 520 13.06 6.20 15.97
C LYS A 520 13.76 5.21 15.03
N PRO A 521 13.71 3.91 15.33
CA PRO A 521 14.30 2.91 14.45
C PRO A 521 13.55 2.87 13.12
N GLY A 522 14.24 2.46 12.07
CA GLY A 522 13.63 2.42 10.74
C GLY A 522 14.54 1.85 9.67
N TRP A 523 13.96 1.71 8.50
CA TRP A 523 14.58 1.12 7.31
C TRP A 523 14.17 1.93 6.09
N THR A 524 14.67 1.56 4.92
CA THR A 524 14.16 2.05 3.64
C THR A 524 13.22 1.02 3.04
N ARG A 525 12.08 1.48 2.53
CA ARG A 525 11.10 0.66 1.82
C ARG A 525 10.88 1.18 0.41
N ILE A 526 10.88 0.24 -0.54
CA ILE A 526 10.48 0.42 -1.93
C ILE A 526 9.44 -0.65 -2.32
N SER A 527 8.76 -0.41 -3.43
CA SER A 527 7.79 -1.34 -4.01
C SER A 527 7.76 -1.24 -5.54
N PHE A 528 7.51 -2.38 -6.19
CA PHE A 528 7.46 -2.49 -7.65
C PHE A 528 6.06 -2.93 -8.09
N PRO A 529 5.16 -2.02 -8.46
CA PRO A 529 3.84 -2.42 -8.91
C PRO A 529 3.92 -3.19 -10.24
N TYR A 530 2.98 -4.11 -10.47
CA TYR A 530 2.86 -4.92 -11.70
C TYR A 530 2.94 -4.13 -13.02
N TYR A 531 2.55 -2.85 -13.03
CA TYR A 531 2.57 -1.98 -14.20
C TYR A 531 3.84 -1.12 -14.32
N MET A 532 4.82 -1.26 -13.44
CA MET A 532 6.10 -0.56 -13.56
C MET A 532 6.79 -0.93 -14.88
N ALA A 533 7.43 0.03 -15.54
CA ALA A 533 8.23 -0.25 -16.73
C ALA A 533 9.51 -1.02 -16.34
N LYS A 534 9.97 -1.94 -17.20
CA LYS A 534 11.15 -2.77 -16.91
C LYS A 534 12.42 -1.93 -16.74
N GLU A 535 12.52 -0.83 -17.48
CA GLU A 535 13.62 0.12 -17.42
C GLU A 535 13.62 0.91 -16.10
N GLU A 536 12.44 1.25 -15.59
CA GLU A 536 12.29 1.89 -14.27
C GLU A 536 12.65 0.93 -13.15
N PHE A 537 12.21 -0.34 -13.23
CA PHE A 537 12.63 -1.38 -12.30
C PHE A 537 14.15 -1.55 -12.28
N ALA A 538 14.77 -1.71 -13.46
CA ALA A 538 16.22 -1.86 -13.59
C ALA A 538 16.98 -0.64 -13.03
N PHE A 539 16.48 0.57 -13.28
CA PHE A 539 17.03 1.80 -12.75
C PHE A 539 16.96 1.87 -11.23
N ILE A 540 15.81 1.53 -10.62
CA ILE A 540 15.66 1.50 -9.17
C ILE A 540 16.63 0.49 -8.54
N MET A 541 16.75 -0.71 -9.13
CA MET A 541 17.69 -1.73 -8.63
C MET A 541 19.14 -1.25 -8.68
N ALA A 542 19.56 -0.65 -9.80
CA ALA A 542 20.89 -0.09 -9.95
C ALA A 542 21.15 1.06 -8.94
N ALA A 543 20.17 1.91 -8.68
CA ALA A 543 20.27 2.99 -7.70
C ALA A 543 20.37 2.46 -6.25
N VAL A 544 19.64 1.41 -5.92
CA VAL A 544 19.73 0.75 -4.60
C VAL A 544 21.11 0.12 -4.40
N GLU A 545 21.62 -0.59 -5.40
CA GLU A 545 22.97 -1.18 -5.37
C GLU A 545 24.05 -0.10 -5.30
N PHE A 546 23.87 1.01 -6.04
CA PHE A 546 24.73 2.19 -5.94
C PHE A 546 24.80 2.72 -4.51
N ILE A 547 23.65 2.88 -3.85
CA ILE A 547 23.62 3.36 -2.46
C ILE A 547 24.25 2.34 -1.51
N GLY A 548 24.05 1.03 -1.76
CA GLY A 548 24.76 -0.03 -1.04
C GLY A 548 26.27 0.17 -1.06
N MET A 549 26.82 0.45 -2.25
CA MET A 549 28.26 0.60 -2.44
C MET A 549 28.81 1.96 -2.00
N TYR A 550 28.10 3.05 -2.28
CA TYR A 550 28.63 4.42 -2.16
C TYR A 550 27.85 5.34 -1.22
N GLY A 551 26.67 4.93 -0.74
CA GLY A 551 25.74 5.82 -0.03
C GLY A 551 26.34 6.49 1.21
N HIS A 552 27.21 5.79 1.94
CA HIS A 552 27.90 6.34 3.10
C HIS A 552 28.75 7.56 2.75
N ARG A 553 29.37 7.60 1.57
CA ARG A 553 30.25 8.70 1.12
C ARG A 553 29.54 10.03 1.00
N PHE A 554 28.20 10.01 0.89
CA PHE A 554 27.38 11.22 0.82
C PHE A 554 27.08 11.83 2.18
N LEU A 555 27.40 11.17 3.30
CA LEU A 555 27.13 11.69 4.65
C LEU A 555 27.65 13.13 4.88
N PRO A 556 28.87 13.52 4.42
CA PRO A 556 29.35 14.90 4.59
C PRO A 556 28.50 15.96 3.89
N LEU A 557 27.66 15.57 2.92
CA LEU A 557 26.81 16.49 2.17
C LEU A 557 25.47 16.75 2.84
N TYR A 558 25.19 16.13 4.00
CA TYR A 558 23.91 16.23 4.67
C TYR A 558 24.05 16.44 6.18
N THR A 559 23.11 17.19 6.72
CA THR A 559 22.93 17.39 8.16
C THR A 559 21.77 16.54 8.65
N PHE A 560 21.96 15.83 9.76
CA PHE A 560 20.90 15.11 10.47
C PHE A 560 20.34 15.96 11.59
N HIS A 561 19.01 16.08 11.65
CA HIS A 561 18.30 16.82 12.69
C HIS A 561 17.75 15.84 13.72
N TRP A 562 18.33 15.81 14.93
CA TRP A 562 17.97 14.82 15.96
C TRP A 562 16.54 15.00 16.47
N GLU A 563 16.01 16.22 16.45
CA GLU A 563 14.67 16.56 16.94
C GLU A 563 13.57 15.99 16.03
N SER A 564 13.73 16.10 14.71
CA SER A 564 12.74 15.62 13.73
C SER A 564 13.07 14.23 13.17
N GLY A 565 14.36 13.88 13.15
CA GLY A 565 14.90 12.71 12.48
C GLY A 565 15.01 12.87 10.96
N ASP A 566 15.07 14.10 10.45
CA ASP A 566 15.18 14.39 9.01
C ASP A 566 16.61 14.67 8.59
N TRP A 567 16.84 14.60 7.28
CA TRP A 567 18.12 14.88 6.63
C TRP A 567 17.97 16.05 5.66
N SER A 568 18.80 17.08 5.82
CA SER A 568 18.84 18.23 4.91
C SER A 568 20.16 18.28 4.16
N PHE A 569 20.11 18.58 2.86
CA PHE A 569 21.29 18.77 2.05
C PHE A 569 22.02 20.07 2.44
N ASP A 570 23.33 19.98 2.68
CA ASP A 570 24.18 21.13 2.98
C ASP A 570 24.89 21.63 1.71
N LYS A 571 24.36 22.74 1.17
CA LYS A 571 24.92 23.41 -0.01
C LYS A 571 26.36 23.90 0.20
N ARG A 572 26.74 24.25 1.43
CA ARG A 572 28.10 24.76 1.74
C ARG A 572 29.10 23.61 1.76
N ALA A 573 28.75 22.51 2.43
CA ALA A 573 29.57 21.30 2.44
C ALA A 573 29.78 20.74 1.02
N PHE A 574 28.72 20.77 0.20
CA PHE A 574 28.82 20.38 -1.21
C PHE A 574 29.82 21.24 -2.00
N LYS A 575 29.73 22.57 -1.90
CA LYS A 575 30.68 23.48 -2.57
C LYS A 575 32.11 23.25 -2.11
N TYR A 576 32.31 23.02 -0.81
CA TYR A 576 33.62 22.73 -0.23
C TYR A 576 34.25 21.48 -0.85
N HIS A 577 33.55 20.34 -0.82
CA HIS A 577 34.08 19.09 -1.35
C HIS A 577 34.23 19.09 -2.88
N LEU A 578 33.38 19.85 -3.58
CA LEU A 578 33.54 20.06 -5.02
C LEU A 578 34.87 20.77 -5.32
N MET A 579 35.13 21.87 -4.63
CA MET A 579 36.37 22.66 -4.78
C MET A 579 37.61 21.86 -4.35
N GLU A 580 37.51 21.07 -3.28
CA GLU A 580 38.57 20.18 -2.81
C GLU A 580 38.93 19.12 -3.87
N ALA A 581 37.93 18.48 -4.49
CA ALA A 581 38.13 17.50 -5.54
C ALA A 581 38.76 18.11 -6.80
N GLU A 582 38.34 19.31 -7.20
CA GLU A 582 38.91 20.06 -8.33
C GLU A 582 40.39 20.40 -8.08
N LEU A 583 40.74 20.87 -6.88
CA LEU A 583 42.13 21.16 -6.48
C LEU A 583 43.00 19.89 -6.47
N ALA A 584 42.47 18.77 -5.96
CA ALA A 584 43.18 17.49 -5.93
C ALA A 584 43.43 16.92 -7.34
N ASN A 585 42.49 17.16 -8.27
CA ASN A 585 42.62 16.77 -9.67
C ASN A 585 43.63 17.65 -10.42
N ALA A 586 43.58 18.97 -10.22
CA ALA A 586 44.58 19.90 -10.77
C ALA A 586 46.00 19.55 -10.30
N SER A 587 46.15 19.22 -9.02
CA SER A 587 47.43 18.79 -8.45
C SER A 587 47.94 17.48 -9.05
N ARG A 588 47.06 16.49 -9.28
CA ARG A 588 47.41 15.23 -9.94
C ARG A 588 47.81 15.43 -11.42
N ALA A 589 47.10 16.28 -12.14
CA ALA A 589 47.42 16.61 -13.53
C ALA A 589 48.80 17.28 -13.66
N LEU A 590 49.13 18.18 -12.74
CA LEU A 590 50.46 18.81 -12.66
C LEU A 590 51.57 17.78 -12.36
N LEU A 591 51.31 16.81 -11.49
CA LEU A 591 52.25 15.74 -11.15
C LEU A 591 52.41 14.70 -12.28
N SER A 592 51.35 14.38 -13.03
CA SER A 592 51.44 13.48 -14.19
C SER A 592 52.08 14.13 -15.41
N GLY A 593 51.84 15.43 -15.63
CA GLY A 593 52.51 16.22 -16.68
C GLY A 593 54.02 16.39 -16.45
N ALA A 594 54.49 16.23 -15.21
CA ALA A 594 55.92 16.19 -14.89
C ALA A 594 56.60 14.85 -15.26
N ILE A 595 55.83 13.79 -15.57
CA ILE A 595 56.36 12.43 -15.83
C ILE A 595 56.16 12.00 -17.30
N GLY A 596 55.26 12.64 -18.06
CA GLY A 596 55.09 12.39 -19.49
C GLY A 596 54.84 13.69 -20.23
N GLY A 597 55.78 14.11 -21.08
CA GLY A 597 55.64 15.30 -21.92
C GLY A 597 54.54 15.12 -22.96
N VAL A 598 53.31 15.49 -22.62
CA VAL A 598 52.20 15.75 -23.55
C VAL A 598 51.37 16.94 -23.02
N ASP A 599 50.95 17.79 -23.94
CA ASP A 599 50.30 19.09 -23.81
C ASP A 599 49.16 19.17 -22.77
N GLY A 600 49.47 19.68 -21.57
CA GLY A 600 48.62 19.72 -20.38
C GLY A 600 47.49 20.77 -20.38
N THR A 601 47.22 21.45 -21.50
CA THR A 601 46.20 22.49 -21.58
C THR A 601 44.83 21.99 -22.06
N ARG A 602 44.77 20.87 -22.79
CA ARG A 602 43.50 20.28 -23.27
C ARG A 602 42.79 19.41 -22.23
N ASP A 603 43.53 18.73 -21.35
CA ASP A 603 42.93 17.89 -20.29
C ASP A 603 42.37 18.70 -19.11
N LEU A 604 42.89 19.91 -18.87
CA LEU A 604 42.42 20.77 -17.78
C LEU A 604 40.97 21.24 -18.01
N HIS A 605 40.58 21.53 -19.25
CA HIS A 605 39.21 21.91 -19.60
C HIS A 605 38.19 20.75 -19.52
N ALA A 606 38.64 19.50 -19.66
CA ALA A 606 37.78 18.31 -19.47
C ALA A 606 37.58 17.98 -17.98
N LEU A 607 38.54 18.32 -17.11
CA LEU A 607 38.52 18.08 -15.67
C LEU A 607 37.79 19.15 -14.85
N ILE A 608 37.74 20.40 -15.32
CA ILE A 608 36.95 21.51 -14.73
C ILE A 608 35.43 21.35 -14.96
N GLY A 609 35.01 20.30 -15.67
CA GLY A 609 33.64 20.09 -16.09
C GLY A 609 32.64 19.64 -15.03
N ILE A 610 32.92 19.63 -13.72
CA ILE A 610 31.96 19.10 -12.73
C ILE A 610 30.75 20.05 -12.58
N GLU A 611 30.95 21.37 -12.64
CA GLU A 611 29.83 22.32 -12.77
C GLU A 611 29.04 22.10 -14.07
N ASN A 612 29.71 21.89 -15.21
CA ASN A 612 29.04 21.63 -16.48
C ASN A 612 28.33 20.26 -16.54
N THR A 613 28.82 19.25 -15.80
CA THR A 613 28.20 17.91 -15.74
C THR A 613 26.92 17.93 -14.90
N LEU A 614 26.82 18.83 -13.91
CA LEU A 614 25.60 19.05 -13.12
C LEU A 614 24.60 19.98 -13.83
N VAL A 615 25.06 20.79 -14.79
CA VAL A 615 24.26 21.81 -15.49
C VAL A 615 23.76 21.36 -16.89
N ASN A 616 24.38 20.37 -17.54
CA ASN A 616 23.98 19.89 -18.88
C ASN A 616 22.84 18.86 -18.93
N VAL A 617 21.80 19.03 -18.11
CA VAL A 617 20.49 18.37 -18.36
C VAL A 617 19.55 19.27 -19.18
N LYS A 618 19.91 20.56 -19.38
CA LYS A 618 19.07 21.52 -20.11
C LYS A 618 18.95 21.25 -21.62
N GLU A 619 19.85 20.47 -22.22
CA GLU A 619 19.74 20.04 -23.63
C GLU A 619 18.91 18.75 -23.82
N ALA A 620 18.37 18.15 -22.76
CA ALA A 620 17.72 16.83 -22.80
C ALA A 620 16.18 16.86 -22.87
N LYS A 621 15.58 17.86 -23.53
CA LYS A 621 14.11 17.85 -23.77
C LYS A 621 13.68 16.82 -24.83
N SER A 622 14.62 16.24 -25.58
CA SER A 622 14.35 15.24 -26.64
C SER A 622 14.84 13.81 -26.35
N VAL A 623 15.41 13.54 -25.16
CA VAL A 623 16.05 12.25 -24.87
C VAL A 623 15.14 11.36 -24.00
N GLY A 624 14.93 10.11 -24.42
CA GLY A 624 14.07 9.13 -23.72
C GLY A 624 14.57 8.74 -22.31
N LYS A 625 13.65 8.24 -21.46
CA LYS A 625 13.90 7.83 -20.06
C LYS A 625 15.19 7.01 -19.86
N PRO A 626 15.52 5.99 -20.68
CA PRO A 626 16.71 5.14 -20.44
C PRO A 626 18.04 5.90 -20.43
N HIS A 627 18.22 6.86 -21.33
CA HIS A 627 19.44 7.68 -21.37
C HIS A 627 19.54 8.62 -20.16
N LYS A 628 18.41 9.17 -19.69
CA LYS A 628 18.38 10.00 -18.46
C LYS A 628 18.81 9.19 -17.24
N PHE A 629 18.27 7.98 -17.08
CA PHE A 629 18.61 7.08 -15.97
C PHE A 629 20.09 6.69 -15.94
N ALA A 630 20.66 6.36 -17.11
CA ALA A 630 22.09 6.09 -17.22
C ALA A 630 22.95 7.31 -16.83
N ALA A 631 22.58 8.51 -17.30
CA ALA A 631 23.27 9.75 -16.95
C ALA A 631 23.21 10.06 -15.44
N TYR A 632 22.07 9.79 -14.79
CA TYR A 632 21.94 9.98 -13.33
C TYR A 632 22.90 9.06 -12.55
N LEU A 633 22.99 7.78 -12.94
CA LEU A 633 23.90 6.81 -12.33
C LEU A 633 25.37 7.19 -12.54
N GLU A 634 25.73 7.61 -13.76
CA GLU A 634 27.10 8.01 -14.07
C GLU A 634 27.53 9.26 -13.29
N ALA A 635 26.67 10.29 -13.26
CA ALA A 635 26.92 11.51 -12.51
C ALA A 635 27.06 11.23 -11.01
N ALA A 636 26.17 10.41 -10.44
CA ALA A 636 26.24 10.01 -9.04
C ALA A 636 27.53 9.25 -8.73
N LYS A 637 27.99 8.37 -9.63
CA LYS A 637 29.24 7.61 -9.47
C LYS A 637 30.48 8.50 -9.50
N ARG A 638 30.55 9.45 -10.44
CA ARG A 638 31.66 10.42 -10.50
C ARG A 638 31.76 11.22 -9.19
N LEU A 639 30.61 11.69 -8.69
CA LEU A 639 30.55 12.43 -7.43
C LEU A 639 30.91 11.54 -6.21
N ALA A 640 30.40 10.32 -6.13
CA ALA A 640 30.73 9.41 -5.04
C ALA A 640 32.24 9.12 -4.93
N LEU A 641 32.92 9.01 -6.08
CA LEU A 641 34.35 8.77 -6.15
C LEU A 641 35.19 10.01 -5.79
N SER A 642 34.63 11.21 -5.88
CA SER A 642 35.29 12.44 -5.44
C SER A 642 35.11 12.72 -3.94
N LEU A 643 34.15 12.06 -3.28
CA LEU A 643 33.89 12.21 -1.85
C LEU A 643 34.79 11.27 -1.00
N PRO A 644 35.05 11.63 0.28
CA PRO A 644 35.83 10.79 1.19
C PRO A 644 35.29 9.37 1.29
N ALA A 645 36.20 8.39 1.26
CA ALA A 645 35.84 6.98 1.37
C ALA A 645 35.28 6.62 2.75
N ASP A 646 35.90 7.14 3.81
CA ASP A 646 35.49 6.93 5.19
C ASP A 646 35.13 8.27 5.83
N PRO A 647 33.88 8.75 5.69
CA PRO A 647 33.49 10.03 6.25
C PRO A 647 33.41 9.96 7.79
N PRO A 648 33.66 11.10 8.48
CA PRO A 648 33.55 11.16 9.92
C PRO A 648 32.12 10.84 10.38
N ARG A 649 32.00 10.16 11.53
CA ARG A 649 30.70 9.88 12.14
C ARG A 649 30.12 11.16 12.72
N ASN A 650 28.82 11.38 12.51
CA ASN A 650 28.11 12.46 13.20
C ASN A 650 28.14 12.21 14.72
N ASN A 651 28.41 13.26 15.48
CA ASN A 651 28.34 13.20 16.94
C ASN A 651 26.88 12.99 17.37
N VAL A 652 26.68 11.97 18.21
CA VAL A 652 25.41 11.77 18.91
C VAL A 652 25.40 12.71 20.11
N PRO A 653 24.34 13.50 20.34
CA PRO A 653 24.21 14.34 21.51
C PRO A 653 24.46 13.55 22.80
N ASP A 654 25.27 14.09 23.71
CA ASP A 654 25.64 13.43 24.97
C ASP A 654 24.41 13.01 25.78
N GLU A 655 23.35 13.82 25.73
CA GLU A 655 22.09 13.52 26.41
C GLU A 655 21.45 12.21 25.93
N ILE A 656 21.53 11.90 24.63
CA ILE A 656 21.02 10.64 24.08
C ILE A 656 21.85 9.48 24.61
N VAL A 657 23.18 9.61 24.57
CA VAL A 657 24.11 8.57 25.02
C VAL A 657 23.91 8.27 26.50
N VAL A 658 23.85 9.31 27.34
CA VAL A 658 23.60 9.19 28.78
C VAL A 658 22.25 8.53 29.04
N THR A 659 21.21 8.92 28.29
CA THR A 659 19.86 8.35 28.48
C THR A 659 19.83 6.87 28.14
N LEU A 660 20.45 6.43 27.04
CA LEU A 660 20.49 5.01 26.66
C LEU A 660 21.26 4.16 27.67
N LYS A 661 22.39 4.67 28.20
CA LYS A 661 23.18 3.99 29.22
C LYS A 661 22.43 3.72 30.52
N LEU A 662 21.37 4.49 30.83
CA LEU A 662 20.51 4.22 32.00
C LEU A 662 19.66 2.95 31.84
N TYR A 663 19.57 2.40 30.62
CA TYR A 663 18.80 1.21 30.28
C TYR A 663 19.68 0.00 29.90
N GLU A 664 21.01 0.16 29.82
CA GLU A 664 21.98 -0.94 29.70
C GLU A 664 22.06 -1.70 31.03
#